data_AF-A0A6G0HQV5-F1
#
_entry.id   AF-A0A6G0HQV5-F1
#
_cell.length_a   1.000
_cell.length_b   1.000
_cell.length_c   1.000
_cell.angle_alpha   90.00
_cell.angle_beta   90.00
_cell.angle_gamma   90.00
#
_symmetry.space_group_name_H-M   'P 1'
#
loop_
_entity.id
_entity.type
_entity.pdbx_description
1 polymer ?
#
loop_
_entity_poly.entity_id
_entity_poly.type
_entity_poly.pdbx_seq_one_letter_code
_entity_poly.pdbx_strand_id
1 'polypeptide(L)'
;MKSTYRLFHNTLESTRESEIQLLGEAKRYRAELERLQAEAYNELKAAEDREYKTQYKLICLREEKQYLEKENEIQPNLAELESRTKALQDKYEDLRKEVTQRQLEVRSLLEDVETSEAQILKEQKELEDKKEIIELKEAEKARLISIPDQILKEIQRKHSKKEIEMKKMEALNAEISEMEQHVKEVEQRNHSLRLKCKEMNEEQERLRALIETSQRECRQLLKEQEVYREEEAELLGNRGILEMKLQDIMYDRKHLYDCHSVQLREKNRQMQALKRIEHTLRTANEQLEHTQVIYNELQAQLDALPKREAGIQQRMELQKEVDALKVGFKKQLSVAEEESQKKEQYGMIQELLRESNCLREELHNLRCLTHIKAEERGKKHRELLRAEQLNQHIQQELLEKDLIIMDHNKLNTTLQRRVSQYSKLCHMIMEEKNKYVNLKQFASQTITELTEQIKLQENETEIKRAIVANKDRSLTKARMKVAHHSQTRDKLQNDICKVAWKHRQVNQKCEDNKLELMKLTQMINHQEEALLEINKTHETAIQRRNSLGIQLLEHDEVLFNYYEKVNIQEAAITKGNMVLETLEKEMKDLQLAINEEKRQIGMKKKEVPLMKRLEGEITMLQIELSEAKDKTIEALNRRVDYKELKGKDPSTVELVKKIEQLEVNLADSERQVLEKELLVDQVTRLTKPLSEQAENCQQDRLSLAKKLNELRAHIIDTNHRLMAVSAELSMKQAVALSLQQEIKEKEHQMDRCQQQLEQGLPPCPEIEEEWRRMLRDKKRRQRDKEERERLAREDEWNQLSRPNAYIPQNDSLPVPKPYGAQAPFKPSQPGANMRHIRKPTLEPVEM
;
A
#
# COMPACT_ATOMS: atom_id res chain seq x y z
N MET A 1 16.49 150.28 184.52
CA MET A 1 17.66 149.54 185.08
C MET A 1 17.50 148.04 184.82
N LYS A 2 18.59 147.26 184.86
CA LYS A 2 18.59 145.80 184.65
C LYS A 2 18.35 145.05 185.98
N SER A 3 17.12 144.67 186.34
CA SER A 3 16.88 143.72 187.46
C SER A 3 15.50 143.04 187.48
N THR A 4 14.39 143.79 187.42
CA THR A 4 13.02 143.25 187.54
C THR A 4 12.55 142.35 186.39
N TYR A 5 13.39 142.22 185.36
CA TYR A 5 13.39 141.13 184.36
C TYR A 5 13.23 139.73 184.98
N ARG A 6 13.59 139.54 186.27
CA ARG A 6 13.41 138.29 187.02
C ARG A 6 11.99 138.00 187.49
N LEU A 7 11.16 139.00 187.83
CA LEU A 7 9.76 138.71 188.24
C LEU A 7 8.90 138.33 187.03
N PHE A 8 9.34 138.73 185.84
CA PHE A 8 8.87 138.24 184.54
C PHE A 8 9.09 136.72 184.35
N HIS A 9 9.96 136.08 185.14
CA HIS A 9 10.36 134.68 184.97
C HIS A 9 9.50 133.70 185.78
N ASN A 10 9.27 133.97 187.07
CA ASN A 10 8.67 132.98 187.96
C ASN A 10 7.16 132.74 187.71
N THR A 11 6.36 133.78 187.43
CA THR A 11 4.95 133.56 187.05
C THR A 11 4.81 132.93 185.66
N LEU A 12 5.89 132.93 184.86
CA LEU A 12 6.00 132.23 183.59
C LEU A 12 6.13 130.69 183.78
N GLU A 13 6.44 130.22 185.00
CA GLU A 13 6.30 128.81 185.38
C GLU A 13 4.84 128.45 185.73
N SER A 14 4.07 129.39 186.30
CA SER A 14 2.63 129.16 186.57
C SER A 14 1.81 128.99 185.27
N THR A 15 2.22 129.64 184.18
CA THR A 15 1.66 129.37 182.84
C THR A 15 1.95 127.96 182.31
N ARG A 16 2.90 127.22 182.90
CA ARG A 16 3.40 125.93 182.39
C ARG A 16 2.69 124.70 182.97
N GLU A 17 2.16 124.77 184.18
CA GLU A 17 1.53 123.60 184.82
C GLU A 17 0.07 123.39 184.38
N SER A 18 -0.74 124.46 184.30
CA SER A 18 -2.08 124.37 183.70
C SER A 18 -2.05 124.08 182.19
N GLU A 19 -0.93 124.41 181.53
CA GLU A 19 -0.62 123.99 180.15
C GLU A 19 -0.72 122.46 179.97
N ILE A 20 -0.36 121.69 181.00
CA ILE A 20 -0.35 120.22 180.97
C ILE A 20 -1.76 119.65 181.07
N GLN A 21 -2.67 120.27 181.84
CA GLN A 21 -4.08 119.86 181.87
C GLN A 21 -4.80 120.20 180.56
N LEU A 22 -4.55 121.39 180.00
CA LEU A 22 -5.02 121.76 178.66
C LEU A 22 -4.52 120.77 177.59
N LEU A 23 -3.29 120.28 177.71
CA LEU A 23 -2.71 119.22 176.86
C LEU A 23 -3.34 117.84 177.05
N GLY A 24 -4.01 117.56 178.16
CA GLY A 24 -4.60 116.25 178.46
C GLY A 24 -5.91 116.02 177.72
N GLU A 25 -6.84 116.95 177.82
CA GLU A 25 -8.17 116.81 177.21
C GLU A 25 -8.19 117.27 175.76
N ALA A 26 -7.35 118.23 175.38
CA ALA A 26 -7.12 118.57 173.97
C ALA A 26 -6.66 117.34 173.15
N LYS A 27 -5.93 116.38 173.73
CA LYS A 27 -5.56 115.13 173.04
C LYS A 27 -6.76 114.22 172.75
N ARG A 28 -7.83 114.24 173.55
CA ARG A 28 -9.05 113.46 173.29
C ARG A 28 -9.86 114.09 172.15
N TYR A 29 -10.19 115.37 172.28
CA TYR A 29 -10.89 116.11 171.22
C TYR A 29 -10.11 116.11 169.91
N ARG A 30 -8.77 116.18 169.97
CA ARG A 30 -7.90 116.07 168.80
C ARG A 30 -7.95 114.69 168.16
N ALA A 31 -7.98 113.59 168.92
CA ALA A 31 -8.08 112.24 168.36
C ALA A 31 -9.44 111.99 167.68
N GLU A 32 -10.54 112.50 168.23
CA GLU A 32 -11.86 112.40 167.58
C GLU A 32 -12.00 113.33 166.36
N LEU A 33 -11.43 114.55 166.43
CA LEU A 33 -11.29 115.42 165.25
C LEU A 33 -10.41 114.78 164.17
N GLU A 34 -9.24 114.23 164.50
CA GLU A 34 -8.35 113.56 163.56
C GLU A 34 -9.03 112.33 162.92
N ARG A 35 -9.90 111.62 163.65
CA ARG A 35 -10.72 110.54 163.07
C ARG A 35 -11.78 111.04 162.09
N LEU A 36 -12.62 112.00 162.51
CA LEU A 36 -13.68 112.56 161.66
C LEU A 36 -13.10 113.33 160.46
N GLN A 37 -11.95 113.99 160.63
CA GLN A 37 -11.23 114.68 159.58
C GLN A 37 -10.56 113.69 158.63
N ALA A 38 -10.07 112.53 159.09
CA ALA A 38 -9.61 111.46 158.19
C ALA A 38 -10.77 110.82 157.41
N GLU A 39 -11.92 110.58 158.04
CA GLU A 39 -13.13 110.07 157.38
C GLU A 39 -13.61 111.06 156.31
N ALA A 40 -13.78 112.35 156.65
CA ALA A 40 -14.18 113.39 155.71
C ALA A 40 -13.13 113.67 154.62
N TYR A 41 -11.84 113.62 154.92
CA TYR A 41 -10.78 113.82 153.92
C TYR A 41 -10.68 112.63 152.97
N ASN A 42 -10.95 111.40 153.42
CA ASN A 42 -11.04 110.24 152.54
C ASN A 42 -12.27 110.29 151.63
N GLU A 43 -13.44 110.74 152.13
CA GLU A 43 -14.61 110.94 151.28
C GLU A 43 -14.43 112.09 150.29
N LEU A 44 -13.87 113.22 150.72
CA LEU A 44 -13.52 114.34 149.84
C LEU A 44 -12.54 113.89 148.77
N LYS A 45 -11.47 113.18 149.13
CA LYS A 45 -10.46 112.71 148.17
C LYS A 45 -11.01 111.65 147.22
N ALA A 46 -11.91 110.79 147.70
CA ALA A 46 -12.64 109.85 146.84
C ALA A 46 -13.65 110.54 145.92
N ALA A 47 -14.11 111.77 146.25
CA ALA A 47 -14.90 112.62 145.37
C ALA A 47 -14.02 113.39 144.37
N GLU A 48 -12.89 113.96 144.82
CA GLU A 48 -11.87 114.59 143.97
C GLU A 48 -11.31 113.60 142.94
N ASP A 49 -10.97 112.37 143.32
CA ASP A 49 -10.51 111.31 142.40
C ASP A 49 -11.58 110.90 141.38
N ARG A 50 -12.87 110.98 141.76
CA ARG A 50 -14.00 110.77 140.85
C ARG A 50 -14.14 111.95 139.89
N GLU A 51 -14.11 113.17 140.42
CA GLU A 51 -14.21 114.39 139.63
C GLU A 51 -13.05 114.49 138.64
N TYR A 52 -11.80 114.31 139.08
CA TYR A 52 -10.61 114.34 138.23
C TYR A 52 -10.65 113.26 137.15
N LYS A 53 -11.15 112.05 137.44
CA LYS A 53 -11.40 111.02 136.41
C LYS A 53 -12.49 111.43 135.42
N THR A 54 -13.58 112.08 135.87
CA THR A 54 -14.58 112.61 134.94
C THR A 54 -14.09 113.79 134.13
N GLN A 55 -13.37 114.75 134.73
CA GLN A 55 -12.78 115.90 134.05
C GLN A 55 -11.74 115.45 133.03
N TYR A 56 -10.82 114.54 133.38
CA TYR A 56 -9.86 113.95 132.44
C TYR A 56 -10.56 113.24 131.28
N LYS A 57 -11.59 112.43 131.55
CA LYS A 57 -12.35 111.75 130.50
C LYS A 57 -13.17 112.72 129.62
N LEU A 58 -13.63 113.84 130.19
CA LEU A 58 -14.32 114.92 129.46
C LEU A 58 -13.34 115.77 128.65
N ILE A 59 -12.08 115.91 129.08
CA ILE A 59 -10.98 116.47 128.29
C ILE A 59 -10.67 115.55 127.11
N CYS A 60 -10.41 114.25 127.33
CA CYS A 60 -10.16 113.30 126.24
C CYS A 60 -11.32 113.27 125.22
N LEU A 61 -12.58 113.27 125.69
CA LEU A 61 -13.75 113.33 124.79
C LEU A 61 -13.92 114.70 124.11
N ARG A 62 -13.40 115.80 124.66
CA ARG A 62 -13.34 117.11 123.98
C ARG A 62 -12.21 117.17 122.96
N GLU A 63 -11.07 116.56 123.24
CA GLU A 63 -9.95 116.44 122.31
C GLU A 63 -10.33 115.54 121.14
N GLU A 64 -10.86 114.35 121.40
CA GLU A 64 -11.40 113.41 120.41
C GLU A 64 -12.52 114.05 119.58
N LYS A 65 -13.44 114.80 120.22
CA LYS A 65 -14.42 115.62 119.50
C LYS A 65 -13.77 116.71 118.64
N GLN A 66 -12.78 117.45 119.14
CA GLN A 66 -12.08 118.47 118.35
C GLN A 66 -11.25 117.88 117.21
N TYR A 67 -10.74 116.66 117.34
CA TYR A 67 -10.12 115.92 116.24
C TYR A 67 -11.18 115.58 115.19
N LEU A 68 -12.32 114.98 115.58
CA LEU A 68 -13.40 114.62 114.66
C LEU A 68 -14.12 115.83 114.04
N GLU A 69 -14.21 116.96 114.74
CA GLU A 69 -14.71 118.23 114.17
C GLU A 69 -13.71 118.79 113.15
N LYS A 70 -12.40 118.80 113.44
CA LYS A 70 -11.36 119.20 112.46
C LYS A 70 -11.23 118.24 111.28
N GLU A 71 -11.54 116.96 111.46
CA GLU A 71 -11.52 115.95 110.40
C GLU A 71 -12.77 116.06 109.50
N ASN A 72 -13.92 116.49 110.04
CA ASN A 72 -15.10 116.83 109.24
C ASN A 72 -15.05 118.22 108.59
N GLU A 73 -14.33 119.19 109.19
CA GLU A 73 -14.05 120.49 108.57
C GLU A 73 -12.99 120.39 107.44
N ILE A 74 -12.32 119.25 107.28
CA ILE A 74 -11.47 118.91 106.12
C ILE A 74 -12.20 117.89 105.22
N GLN A 75 -13.41 118.25 104.78
CA GLN A 75 -14.01 117.65 103.59
C GLN A 75 -13.49 118.36 102.32
N PRO A 76 -12.82 117.65 101.39
CA PRO A 76 -12.67 118.12 100.02
C PRO A 76 -14.05 118.22 99.35
N ASN A 77 -14.22 119.19 98.45
CA ASN A 77 -15.52 119.49 97.84
C ASN A 77 -16.19 118.27 97.19
N LEU A 78 -17.53 118.21 97.27
CA LEU A 78 -18.37 117.28 96.49
C LEU A 78 -18.00 117.21 95.00
N ALA A 79 -17.53 118.33 94.42
CA ALA A 79 -17.04 118.39 93.04
C ALA A 79 -15.81 117.49 92.75
N GLU A 80 -14.93 117.24 93.73
CA GLU A 80 -13.79 116.33 93.55
C GLU A 80 -14.18 114.87 93.71
N LEU A 81 -15.18 114.57 94.54
CA LEU A 81 -15.77 113.22 94.62
C LEU A 81 -16.57 112.90 93.35
N GLU A 82 -17.36 113.84 92.82
CA GLU A 82 -18.03 113.68 91.53
C GLU A 82 -17.04 113.55 90.37
N SER A 83 -15.99 114.38 90.29
CA SER A 83 -15.02 114.28 89.19
C SER A 83 -14.22 112.99 89.26
N ARG A 84 -13.89 112.50 90.46
CA ARG A 84 -13.22 111.21 90.66
C ARG A 84 -14.14 110.01 90.39
N THR A 85 -15.44 110.13 90.65
CA THR A 85 -16.43 109.11 90.30
C THR A 85 -16.65 109.07 88.79
N LYS A 86 -16.82 110.22 88.13
CA LYS A 86 -16.87 110.33 86.66
C LYS A 86 -15.60 109.77 86.02
N ALA A 87 -14.41 110.20 86.45
CA ALA A 87 -13.14 109.67 85.94
C ALA A 87 -12.88 108.17 86.24
N LEU A 88 -13.66 107.55 87.13
CA LEU A 88 -13.68 106.09 87.32
C LEU A 88 -14.74 105.40 86.44
N GLN A 89 -15.89 106.04 86.18
CA GLN A 89 -16.88 105.59 85.20
C GLN A 89 -16.32 105.69 83.77
N ASP A 90 -15.68 106.81 83.40
CA ASP A 90 -15.01 107.00 82.11
C ASP A 90 -13.96 105.91 81.88
N LYS A 91 -13.11 105.63 82.88
CA LYS A 91 -12.12 104.53 82.82
C LYS A 91 -12.75 103.15 82.76
N TYR A 92 -13.86 102.92 83.47
CA TYR A 92 -14.61 101.66 83.37
C TYR A 92 -15.23 101.50 81.98
N GLU A 93 -15.75 102.57 81.38
CA GLU A 93 -16.38 102.57 80.08
C GLU A 93 -15.35 102.48 78.94
N ASP A 94 -14.15 103.05 79.11
CA ASP A 94 -13.00 102.88 78.21
C ASP A 94 -12.42 101.47 78.31
N LEU A 95 -12.25 100.91 79.52
CA LEU A 95 -11.90 99.49 79.68
C LEU A 95 -12.97 98.57 79.08
N ARG A 96 -14.26 98.94 79.18
CA ARG A 96 -15.36 98.20 78.55
C ARG A 96 -15.28 98.28 77.02
N LYS A 97 -14.95 99.44 76.44
CA LYS A 97 -14.66 99.61 75.00
C LYS A 97 -13.48 98.74 74.58
N GLU A 98 -12.35 98.82 75.30
CA GLU A 98 -11.15 98.00 75.04
C GLU A 98 -11.47 96.50 75.12
N VAL A 99 -12.25 96.05 76.11
CA VAL A 99 -12.72 94.66 76.21
C VAL A 99 -13.61 94.28 75.03
N THR A 100 -14.56 95.13 74.61
CA THR A 100 -15.39 94.83 73.42
C THR A 100 -14.56 94.82 72.12
N GLN A 101 -13.54 95.67 72.02
CA GLN A 101 -12.63 95.71 70.88
C GLN A 101 -11.73 94.47 70.83
N ARG A 102 -11.13 94.08 71.96
CA ARG A 102 -10.39 92.80 72.11
C ARG A 102 -11.28 91.59 71.81
N GLN A 103 -12.55 91.61 72.22
CA GLN A 103 -13.53 90.57 71.88
C GLN A 103 -13.97 90.57 70.41
N LEU A 104 -13.60 91.59 69.63
CA LEU A 104 -13.85 91.68 68.19
C LEU A 104 -12.58 91.34 67.41
N GLU A 105 -11.41 91.80 67.86
CA GLU A 105 -10.08 91.35 67.43
C GLU A 105 -9.92 89.82 67.59
N VAL A 106 -10.28 89.25 68.75
CA VAL A 106 -10.25 87.80 68.98
C VAL A 106 -11.23 87.04 68.08
N ARG A 107 -12.36 87.65 67.66
CA ARG A 107 -13.28 87.03 66.70
C ARG A 107 -12.73 87.07 65.27
N SER A 108 -12.20 88.22 64.83
CA SER A 108 -11.48 88.31 63.56
C SER A 108 -10.35 87.28 63.49
N LEU A 109 -9.52 87.20 64.53
CA LEU A 109 -8.40 86.24 64.57
C LEU A 109 -8.86 84.77 64.64
N LEU A 110 -10.04 84.47 65.18
CA LEU A 110 -10.63 83.13 65.09
C LEU A 110 -11.15 82.84 63.68
N GLU A 111 -11.79 83.80 63.01
CA GLU A 111 -12.24 83.68 61.62
C GLU A 111 -11.04 83.57 60.65
N ASP A 112 -9.93 84.28 60.91
CA ASP A 112 -8.65 84.18 60.21
C ASP A 112 -7.97 82.80 60.44
N VAL A 113 -8.10 82.22 61.64
CA VAL A 113 -7.63 80.86 61.95
C VAL A 113 -8.51 79.80 61.27
N GLU A 114 -9.84 79.88 61.38
CA GLU A 114 -10.76 78.92 60.73
C GLU A 114 -10.61 78.93 59.20
N THR A 115 -10.42 80.10 58.59
CA THR A 115 -10.17 80.20 57.13
C THR A 115 -8.81 79.67 56.73
N SER A 116 -7.74 79.91 57.50
CA SER A 116 -6.42 79.34 57.22
C SER A 116 -6.33 77.83 57.49
N GLU A 117 -7.00 77.30 58.52
CA GLU A 117 -7.17 75.85 58.73
C GLU A 117 -7.94 75.20 57.57
N ALA A 118 -9.03 75.81 57.11
CA ALA A 118 -9.80 75.34 55.95
C ALA A 118 -8.98 75.39 54.64
N GLN A 119 -8.00 76.29 54.53
CA GLN A 119 -7.09 76.39 53.39
C GLN A 119 -5.97 75.33 53.47
N ILE A 120 -5.38 75.12 54.65
CA ILE A 120 -4.43 74.03 54.92
C ILE A 120 -5.05 72.66 54.60
N LEU A 121 -6.33 72.44 54.97
CA LEU A 121 -7.05 71.19 54.66
C LEU A 121 -7.24 70.97 53.13
N LYS A 122 -7.40 72.03 52.33
CA LYS A 122 -7.42 71.92 50.86
C LYS A 122 -6.04 71.58 50.32
N GLU A 123 -5.00 72.26 50.78
CA GLU A 123 -3.62 72.04 50.34
C GLU A 123 -3.12 70.63 50.71
N GLN A 124 -3.48 70.11 51.88
CA GLN A 124 -3.23 68.72 52.28
C GLN A 124 -3.94 67.73 51.35
N LYS A 125 -5.21 67.97 51.00
CA LYS A 125 -5.94 67.09 50.09
C LYS A 125 -5.34 67.09 48.68
N GLU A 126 -5.04 68.28 48.15
CA GLU A 126 -4.34 68.41 46.87
C GLU A 126 -2.96 67.72 46.87
N LEU A 127 -2.26 67.71 48.00
CA LEU A 127 -0.98 67.01 48.14
C LEU A 127 -1.17 65.49 48.09
N GLU A 128 -2.23 64.96 48.70
CA GLU A 128 -2.58 63.53 48.64
C GLU A 128 -2.97 63.10 47.22
N ASP A 129 -3.85 63.86 46.55
CA ASP A 129 -4.23 63.63 45.15
C ASP A 129 -2.98 63.60 44.23
N LYS A 130 -1.99 64.46 44.50
CA LYS A 130 -0.71 64.51 43.76
C LYS A 130 0.21 63.31 44.08
N LYS A 131 0.17 62.71 45.28
CA LYS A 131 0.91 61.48 45.61
C LYS A 131 0.34 60.28 44.84
N GLU A 132 -0.99 60.09 44.83
CA GLU A 132 -1.62 58.97 44.11
C GLU A 132 -1.27 58.98 42.62
N ILE A 133 -1.25 60.17 42.00
CA ILE A 133 -0.83 60.36 40.61
C ILE A 133 0.65 59.95 40.41
N ILE A 134 1.54 60.26 41.36
CA ILE A 134 2.96 59.86 41.30
C ILE A 134 3.10 58.34 41.40
N GLU A 135 2.44 57.68 42.37
CA GLU A 135 2.50 56.22 42.52
C GLU A 135 1.99 55.48 41.27
N LEU A 136 0.89 55.96 40.67
CA LEU A 136 0.37 55.44 39.40
C LEU A 136 1.40 55.58 38.25
N LYS A 137 2.10 56.71 38.17
CA LYS A 137 3.12 56.94 37.12
C LYS A 137 4.41 56.14 37.36
N GLU A 138 4.79 55.90 38.61
CA GLU A 138 5.89 54.98 38.92
C GLU A 138 5.52 53.52 38.61
N ALA A 139 4.28 53.10 38.86
CA ALA A 139 3.77 51.78 38.48
C ALA A 139 3.74 51.57 36.95
N GLU A 140 3.32 52.58 36.17
CA GLU A 140 3.42 52.55 34.70
C GLU A 140 4.87 52.45 34.22
N LYS A 141 5.77 53.27 34.77
CA LYS A 141 7.22 53.26 34.47
C LYS A 141 7.84 51.89 34.74
N ALA A 142 7.53 51.26 35.88
CA ALA A 142 8.00 49.92 36.22
C ALA A 142 7.51 48.86 35.22
N ARG A 143 6.25 48.94 34.77
CA ARG A 143 5.71 48.04 33.73
C ARG A 143 6.43 48.23 32.40
N LEU A 144 6.61 49.48 31.94
CA LEU A 144 7.28 49.81 30.67
C LEU A 144 8.73 49.31 30.62
N ILE A 145 9.47 49.41 31.72
CA ILE A 145 10.86 48.90 31.83
C ILE A 145 10.94 47.37 31.62
N SER A 146 9.89 46.62 31.97
CA SER A 146 9.88 45.15 31.84
C SER A 146 9.65 44.62 30.42
N ILE A 147 9.09 45.43 29.51
CA ILE A 147 8.64 44.99 28.18
C ILE A 147 9.81 44.65 27.22
N PRO A 148 10.87 45.48 27.08
CA PRO A 148 12.01 45.16 26.19
C PRO A 148 12.70 43.85 26.55
N ASP A 149 12.77 43.55 27.85
CA ASP A 149 13.45 42.37 28.39
C ASP A 149 12.66 41.06 28.13
N GLN A 150 11.33 41.14 28.10
CA GLN A 150 10.46 40.06 27.62
C GLN A 150 10.60 39.84 26.11
N ILE A 151 10.64 40.92 25.31
CA ILE A 151 10.82 40.87 23.86
C ILE A 151 12.18 40.25 23.49
N LEU A 152 13.27 40.60 24.19
CA LEU A 152 14.58 39.96 24.00
C LEU A 152 14.55 38.45 24.25
N LYS A 153 13.89 38.02 25.34
CA LYS A 153 13.72 36.59 25.67
C LYS A 153 12.86 35.85 24.64
N GLU A 154 11.83 36.48 24.10
CA GLU A 154 11.03 35.99 22.97
C GLU A 154 11.86 35.83 21.68
N ILE A 155 12.68 36.83 21.34
CA ILE A 155 13.54 36.82 20.14
C ILE A 155 14.57 35.70 20.23
N GLN A 156 15.23 35.52 21.39
CA GLN A 156 16.16 34.42 21.62
C GLN A 156 15.47 33.04 21.52
N ARG A 157 14.25 32.91 22.05
CA ARG A 157 13.42 31.68 21.92
C ARG A 157 12.98 31.40 20.47
N LYS A 158 12.75 32.43 19.66
CA LYS A 158 12.44 32.28 18.22
C LYS A 158 13.70 31.97 17.41
N HIS A 159 14.86 32.56 17.74
CA HIS A 159 16.14 32.28 17.07
C HIS A 159 16.61 30.84 17.30
N SER A 160 16.65 30.39 18.55
CA SER A 160 17.03 29.01 18.91
C SER A 160 16.10 27.97 18.26
N LYS A 161 14.78 28.21 18.20
CA LYS A 161 13.86 27.36 17.44
C LYS A 161 14.18 27.37 15.94
N LYS A 162 14.39 28.53 15.32
CA LYS A 162 14.77 28.65 13.90
C LYS A 162 16.05 27.87 13.60
N GLU A 163 17.04 27.93 14.49
CA GLU A 163 18.33 27.24 14.34
C GLU A 163 18.21 25.71 14.46
N ILE A 164 17.30 25.22 15.32
CA ILE A 164 16.98 23.79 15.43
C ILE A 164 16.25 23.29 14.17
N GLU A 165 15.26 24.03 13.67
CA GLU A 165 14.56 23.64 12.43
C GLU A 165 15.45 23.78 11.18
N MET A 166 16.41 24.71 11.18
CA MET A 166 17.44 24.83 10.13
C MET A 166 18.33 23.58 10.09
N LYS A 167 18.86 23.14 11.24
CA LYS A 167 19.69 21.92 11.33
C LYS A 167 18.92 20.64 10.95
N LYS A 168 17.61 20.58 11.24
CA LYS A 168 16.72 19.52 10.73
C LYS A 168 16.54 19.58 9.20
N MET A 169 16.37 20.78 8.64
CA MET A 169 16.24 20.96 7.19
C MET A 169 17.54 20.60 6.46
N GLU A 170 18.69 20.94 7.03
CA GLU A 170 20.02 20.52 6.53
C GLU A 170 20.18 18.99 6.58
N ALA A 171 19.79 18.34 7.68
CA ALA A 171 19.81 16.88 7.80
C ALA A 171 18.87 16.19 6.78
N LEU A 172 17.64 16.70 6.62
CA LEU A 172 16.70 16.17 5.62
C LEU A 172 17.20 16.38 4.18
N ASN A 173 17.86 17.50 3.89
CA ASN A 173 18.49 17.73 2.58
C ASN A 173 19.67 16.77 2.33
N ALA A 174 20.41 16.38 3.37
CA ALA A 174 21.43 15.34 3.27
C ALA A 174 20.81 13.95 3.01
N GLU A 175 19.79 13.55 3.77
CA GLU A 175 19.04 12.29 3.55
C GLU A 175 18.44 12.21 2.13
N ILE A 176 17.89 13.32 1.63
CA ILE A 176 17.39 13.43 0.25
C ILE A 176 18.54 13.25 -0.76
N SER A 177 19.70 13.86 -0.51
CA SER A 177 20.87 13.76 -1.40
C SER A 177 21.44 12.34 -1.46
N GLU A 178 21.48 11.63 -0.32
CA GLU A 178 21.87 10.22 -0.25
C GLU A 178 20.85 9.31 -0.96
N MET A 179 19.55 9.55 -0.73
CA MET A 179 18.48 8.81 -1.43
C MET A 179 18.52 9.03 -2.94
N GLU A 180 18.80 10.25 -3.41
CA GLU A 180 19.02 10.55 -4.83
C GLU A 180 20.21 9.77 -5.43
N GLN A 181 21.31 9.62 -4.69
CA GLN A 181 22.44 8.79 -5.15
C GLN A 181 22.03 7.31 -5.23
N HIS A 182 21.34 6.79 -4.22
CA HIS A 182 20.83 5.41 -4.25
C HIS A 182 19.84 5.16 -5.39
N VAL A 183 18.95 6.11 -5.71
CA VAL A 183 18.07 6.03 -6.89
C VAL A 183 18.90 5.95 -8.18
N LYS A 184 19.89 6.85 -8.37
CA LYS A 184 20.76 6.87 -9.55
C LYS A 184 21.56 5.56 -9.70
N GLU A 185 22.07 4.98 -8.61
CA GLU A 185 22.70 3.66 -8.66
C GLU A 185 21.71 2.53 -9.04
N VAL A 186 20.49 2.56 -8.49
CA VAL A 186 19.46 1.54 -8.77
C VAL A 186 18.99 1.64 -10.23
N GLU A 187 18.87 2.85 -10.79
CA GLU A 187 18.59 3.07 -12.21
C GLU A 187 19.71 2.51 -13.10
N GLN A 188 20.98 2.77 -12.79
CA GLN A 188 22.12 2.20 -13.52
C GLN A 188 22.15 0.67 -13.45
N ARG A 189 21.92 0.08 -12.26
CA ARG A 189 21.82 -1.37 -12.09
C ARG A 189 20.64 -1.96 -12.88
N ASN A 190 19.47 -1.31 -12.85
CA ASN A 190 18.31 -1.69 -13.65
C ASN A 190 18.57 -1.58 -15.16
N HIS A 191 19.30 -0.57 -15.62
CA HIS A 191 19.70 -0.43 -17.02
C HIS A 191 20.63 -1.57 -17.46
N SER A 192 21.66 -1.88 -16.66
CA SER A 192 22.56 -3.01 -16.92
C SER A 192 21.81 -4.36 -16.96
N LEU A 193 20.86 -4.57 -16.04
CA LEU A 193 20.01 -5.76 -16.05
C LEU A 193 19.10 -5.82 -17.28
N ARG A 194 18.52 -4.69 -17.73
CA ARG A 194 17.71 -4.64 -18.96
C ARG A 194 18.52 -4.97 -20.21
N LEU A 195 19.77 -4.51 -20.30
CA LEU A 195 20.68 -4.89 -21.40
C LEU A 195 20.97 -6.40 -21.39
N LYS A 196 21.34 -6.95 -20.23
CA LYS A 196 21.58 -8.40 -20.07
C LYS A 196 20.34 -9.25 -20.37
N CYS A 197 19.14 -8.76 -20.06
CA CYS A 197 17.90 -9.43 -20.46
C CYS A 197 17.66 -9.42 -21.98
N LYS A 198 18.11 -8.39 -22.71
CA LYS A 198 18.09 -8.40 -24.18
C LYS A 198 19.10 -9.40 -24.74
N GLU A 199 20.35 -9.32 -24.28
CA GLU A 199 21.44 -10.23 -24.69
C GLU A 199 21.03 -11.71 -24.50
N MET A 200 20.44 -12.04 -23.34
CA MET A 200 19.95 -13.39 -23.06
C MET A 200 18.72 -13.80 -23.87
N ASN A 201 17.85 -12.86 -24.27
CA ASN A 201 16.72 -13.15 -25.15
C ASN A 201 17.20 -13.40 -26.58
N GLU A 202 18.11 -12.57 -27.11
CA GLU A 202 18.72 -12.76 -28.43
C GLU A 202 19.43 -14.11 -28.52
N GLU A 203 20.19 -14.50 -27.48
CA GLU A 203 20.84 -15.81 -27.43
C GLU A 203 19.81 -16.96 -27.29
N GLN A 204 18.71 -16.76 -26.55
CA GLN A 204 17.61 -17.73 -26.53
C GLN A 204 16.96 -17.89 -27.91
N GLU A 205 16.80 -16.81 -28.69
CA GLU A 205 16.25 -16.86 -30.05
C GLU A 205 17.20 -17.55 -31.03
N ARG A 206 18.51 -17.29 -30.96
CA ARG A 206 19.55 -18.05 -31.71
C ARG A 206 19.49 -19.54 -31.41
N LEU A 207 19.43 -19.92 -30.13
CA LEU A 207 19.34 -21.32 -29.70
C LEU A 207 18.01 -21.98 -30.13
N ARG A 208 16.89 -21.24 -30.12
CA ARG A 208 15.61 -21.73 -30.67
C ARG A 208 15.70 -22.00 -32.17
N ALA A 209 16.31 -21.10 -32.94
CA ALA A 209 16.50 -21.28 -34.38
C ALA A 209 17.36 -22.53 -34.69
N LEU A 210 18.45 -22.75 -33.95
CA LEU A 210 19.32 -23.92 -34.09
C LEU A 210 18.62 -25.25 -33.70
N ILE A 211 17.77 -25.22 -32.68
CA ILE A 211 16.90 -26.36 -32.32
C ILE A 211 15.87 -26.61 -33.44
N GLU A 212 15.37 -25.56 -34.09
CA GLU A 212 14.40 -25.72 -35.17
C GLU A 212 15.03 -26.21 -36.48
N THR A 213 16.27 -25.84 -36.82
CA THR A 213 16.99 -26.42 -37.98
C THR A 213 17.31 -27.89 -37.75
N SER A 214 17.90 -28.24 -36.60
CA SER A 214 18.17 -29.65 -36.25
C SER A 214 16.89 -30.50 -36.18
N GLN A 215 15.76 -29.95 -35.70
CA GLN A 215 14.47 -30.65 -35.80
C GLN A 215 13.95 -30.84 -37.23
N ARG A 216 14.22 -29.91 -38.17
CA ARG A 216 13.90 -30.09 -39.59
C ARG A 216 14.77 -31.18 -40.20
N GLU A 217 16.07 -31.18 -39.91
CA GLU A 217 17.03 -32.20 -40.34
C GLU A 217 16.64 -33.60 -39.84
N CYS A 218 16.32 -33.76 -38.54
CA CYS A 218 15.84 -35.03 -38.00
C CYS A 218 14.52 -35.49 -38.66
N ARG A 219 13.59 -34.58 -38.99
CA ARG A 219 12.36 -34.92 -39.71
C ARG A 219 12.61 -35.31 -41.17
N GLN A 220 13.67 -34.81 -41.79
CA GLN A 220 14.08 -35.22 -43.14
C GLN A 220 14.70 -36.62 -43.09
N LEU A 221 15.68 -36.86 -42.20
CA LEU A 221 16.32 -38.16 -42.01
C LEU A 221 15.31 -39.28 -41.66
N LEU A 222 14.27 -38.96 -40.88
CA LEU A 222 13.19 -39.91 -40.61
C LEU A 222 12.39 -40.29 -41.86
N LYS A 223 12.09 -39.35 -42.76
CA LYS A 223 11.42 -39.63 -44.04
C LYS A 223 12.30 -40.44 -44.98
N GLU A 224 13.59 -40.12 -45.04
CA GLU A 224 14.57 -40.90 -45.82
C GLU A 224 14.64 -42.34 -45.29
N GLN A 225 14.61 -42.53 -43.97
CA GLN A 225 14.54 -43.85 -43.34
C GLN A 225 13.17 -44.56 -43.50
N GLU A 226 12.09 -43.83 -43.79
CA GLU A 226 10.79 -44.41 -44.17
C GLU A 226 10.84 -44.91 -45.62
N VAL A 227 11.35 -44.10 -46.56
CA VAL A 227 11.57 -44.50 -47.97
C VAL A 227 12.49 -45.72 -48.07
N TYR A 228 13.63 -45.75 -47.36
CA TYR A 228 14.50 -46.92 -47.37
C TYR A 228 13.85 -48.20 -46.82
N ARG A 229 12.85 -48.08 -45.93
CA ARG A 229 12.08 -49.23 -45.44
C ARG A 229 11.00 -49.68 -46.43
N GLU A 230 10.47 -48.77 -47.25
CA GLU A 230 9.61 -49.12 -48.38
C GLU A 230 10.41 -49.81 -49.49
N GLU A 231 11.61 -49.29 -49.84
CA GLU A 231 12.54 -49.93 -50.77
C GLU A 231 12.97 -51.34 -50.29
N GLU A 232 13.29 -51.52 -49.00
CA GLU A 232 13.59 -52.85 -48.44
C GLU A 232 12.39 -53.80 -48.56
N ALA A 233 11.17 -53.32 -48.30
CA ALA A 233 9.96 -54.13 -48.43
C ALA A 233 9.69 -54.54 -49.89
N GLU A 234 9.91 -53.65 -50.87
CA GLU A 234 9.83 -53.99 -52.29
C GLU A 234 10.91 -55.02 -52.70
N LEU A 235 12.14 -54.87 -52.23
CA LEU A 235 13.23 -55.83 -52.50
C LEU A 235 12.94 -57.21 -51.88
N LEU A 236 12.37 -57.26 -50.68
CA LEU A 236 11.92 -58.50 -50.04
C LEU A 236 10.76 -59.16 -50.80
N GLY A 237 9.78 -58.38 -51.28
CA GLY A 237 8.69 -58.86 -52.12
C GLY A 237 9.20 -59.44 -53.45
N ASN A 238 10.11 -58.71 -54.12
CA ASN A 238 10.78 -59.18 -55.34
C ASN A 238 11.59 -60.46 -55.10
N ARG A 239 12.28 -60.58 -53.95
CA ARG A 239 13.00 -61.80 -53.58
C ARG A 239 12.05 -62.98 -53.42
N GLY A 240 10.91 -62.80 -52.74
CA GLY A 240 9.87 -63.84 -52.61
C GLY A 240 9.31 -64.30 -53.97
N ILE A 241 9.07 -63.38 -54.90
CA ILE A 241 8.64 -63.70 -56.28
C ILE A 241 9.71 -64.52 -57.03
N LEU A 242 10.99 -64.22 -56.82
CA LEU A 242 12.10 -64.98 -57.42
C LEU A 242 12.30 -66.35 -56.76
N GLU A 243 12.12 -66.46 -55.44
CA GLU A 243 12.14 -67.72 -54.70
C GLU A 243 11.01 -68.66 -55.16
N MET A 244 9.79 -68.14 -55.38
CA MET A 244 8.68 -68.90 -55.96
C MET A 244 9.01 -69.40 -57.37
N LYS A 245 9.46 -68.51 -58.28
CA LYS A 245 9.86 -68.89 -59.65
C LYS A 245 10.98 -69.93 -59.66
N LEU A 246 11.90 -69.89 -58.70
CA LEU A 246 12.95 -70.89 -58.56
C LEU A 246 12.37 -72.24 -58.10
N GLN A 247 11.40 -72.26 -57.18
CA GLN A 247 10.70 -73.47 -56.77
C GLN A 247 9.90 -74.10 -57.93
N ASP A 248 9.20 -73.29 -58.72
CA ASP A 248 8.48 -73.74 -59.92
C ASP A 248 9.44 -74.41 -60.92
N ILE A 249 10.56 -73.74 -61.26
CA ILE A 249 11.60 -74.29 -62.15
C ILE A 249 12.23 -75.56 -61.57
N MET A 250 12.41 -75.65 -60.24
CA MET A 250 12.92 -76.86 -59.59
C MET A 250 11.91 -78.01 -59.63
N TYR A 251 10.61 -77.72 -59.51
CA TYR A 251 9.53 -78.70 -59.65
C TYR A 251 9.44 -79.21 -61.09
N ASP A 252 9.42 -78.31 -62.08
CA ASP A 252 9.41 -78.66 -63.50
C ASP A 252 10.63 -79.50 -63.89
N ARG A 253 11.83 -79.12 -63.43
CA ARG A 253 13.05 -79.91 -63.65
C ARG A 253 12.93 -81.32 -63.07
N LYS A 254 12.31 -81.48 -61.90
CA LYS A 254 12.06 -82.80 -61.30
C LYS A 254 11.03 -83.59 -62.12
N HIS A 255 9.90 -82.97 -62.47
CA HIS A 255 8.84 -83.59 -63.26
C HIS A 255 9.35 -84.06 -64.63
N LEU A 256 10.15 -83.24 -65.32
CA LEU A 256 10.81 -83.60 -66.58
C LEU A 256 11.81 -84.75 -66.40
N TYR A 257 12.59 -84.77 -65.30
CA TYR A 257 13.49 -85.89 -64.99
C TYR A 257 12.72 -87.20 -64.75
N ASP A 258 11.63 -87.14 -63.97
CA ASP A 258 10.79 -88.30 -63.68
C ASP A 258 10.08 -88.81 -64.96
N CYS A 259 9.58 -87.91 -65.82
CA CYS A 259 9.06 -88.24 -67.14
C CYS A 259 10.10 -88.92 -68.04
N HIS A 260 11.31 -88.34 -68.14
CA HIS A 260 12.41 -88.94 -68.92
C HIS A 260 12.85 -90.30 -68.35
N SER A 261 12.83 -90.46 -67.02
CA SER A 261 13.10 -91.72 -66.33
C SER A 261 12.05 -92.80 -66.64
N VAL A 262 10.78 -92.43 -66.80
CA VAL A 262 9.71 -93.33 -67.27
C VAL A 262 9.88 -93.66 -68.75
N GLN A 263 10.12 -92.66 -69.61
CA GLN A 263 10.35 -92.88 -71.05
C GLN A 263 11.57 -93.77 -71.32
N LEU A 264 12.66 -93.62 -70.57
CA LEU A 264 13.84 -94.47 -70.67
C LEU A 264 13.55 -95.92 -70.23
N ARG A 265 12.75 -96.12 -69.17
CA ARG A 265 12.28 -97.45 -68.75
C ARG A 265 11.40 -98.09 -69.81
N GLU A 266 10.52 -97.33 -70.45
CA GLU A 266 9.65 -97.86 -71.51
C GLU A 266 10.41 -98.17 -72.80
N LYS A 267 11.35 -97.32 -73.22
CA LYS A 267 12.30 -97.60 -74.31
C LYS A 267 13.10 -98.88 -74.03
N ASN A 268 13.53 -99.10 -72.80
CA ASN A 268 14.25 -100.32 -72.42
C ASN A 268 13.36 -101.58 -72.45
N ARG A 269 12.08 -101.47 -72.04
CA ARG A 269 11.08 -102.54 -72.20
C ARG A 269 10.85 -102.88 -73.68
N GLN A 270 10.65 -101.87 -74.51
CA GLN A 270 10.48 -102.02 -75.97
C GLN A 270 11.72 -102.65 -76.61
N MET A 271 12.94 -102.23 -76.23
CA MET A 271 14.18 -102.85 -76.70
C MET A 271 14.32 -104.32 -76.26
N GLN A 272 13.89 -104.67 -75.05
CA GLN A 272 13.87 -106.07 -74.59
C GLN A 272 12.82 -106.91 -75.35
N ALA A 273 11.65 -106.33 -75.66
CA ALA A 273 10.64 -106.98 -76.49
C ALA A 273 11.14 -107.20 -77.93
N LEU A 274 11.76 -106.18 -78.54
CA LEU A 274 12.42 -106.27 -79.84
C LEU A 274 13.46 -107.40 -79.87
N LYS A 275 14.37 -107.45 -78.89
CA LYS A 275 15.41 -108.50 -78.79
C LYS A 275 14.84 -109.91 -78.63
N ARG A 276 13.67 -110.07 -78.01
CA ARG A 276 12.95 -111.36 -77.98
C ARG A 276 12.40 -111.71 -79.35
N ILE A 277 11.77 -110.76 -80.04
CA ILE A 277 11.23 -110.93 -81.41
C ILE A 277 12.35 -111.27 -82.40
N GLU A 278 13.49 -110.55 -82.35
CA GLU A 278 14.71 -110.83 -83.12
C GLU A 278 15.29 -112.22 -82.86
N HIS A 279 15.17 -112.72 -81.62
CA HIS A 279 15.62 -114.08 -81.28
C HIS A 279 14.65 -115.13 -81.81
N THR A 280 13.33 -114.94 -81.64
CA THR A 280 12.33 -115.86 -82.22
C THR A 280 12.37 -115.87 -83.75
N LEU A 281 12.68 -114.74 -84.39
CA LEU A 281 12.91 -114.65 -85.84
C LEU A 281 14.16 -115.44 -86.25
N ARG A 282 15.27 -115.31 -85.51
CA ARG A 282 16.49 -116.11 -85.77
C ARG A 282 16.24 -117.60 -85.60
N THR A 283 15.60 -118.03 -84.52
CA THR A 283 15.26 -119.46 -84.35
C THR A 283 14.28 -119.98 -85.40
N ALA A 284 13.36 -119.13 -85.90
CA ALA A 284 12.47 -119.50 -87.00
C ALA A 284 13.22 -119.60 -88.34
N ASN A 285 14.22 -118.74 -88.59
CA ASN A 285 15.11 -118.84 -89.75
C ASN A 285 16.03 -120.05 -89.66
N GLU A 286 16.61 -120.35 -88.49
CA GLU A 286 17.42 -121.54 -88.22
C GLU A 286 16.59 -122.83 -88.42
N GLN A 287 15.31 -122.82 -88.00
CA GLN A 287 14.36 -123.90 -88.29
C GLN A 287 14.02 -124.00 -89.78
N LEU A 288 13.85 -122.87 -90.48
CA LEU A 288 13.59 -122.83 -91.92
C LEU A 288 14.78 -123.42 -92.70
N GLU A 289 16.00 -122.95 -92.43
CA GLU A 289 17.24 -123.49 -93.01
C GLU A 289 17.38 -124.99 -92.72
N HIS A 290 17.09 -125.44 -91.49
CA HIS A 290 17.10 -126.88 -91.17
C HIS A 290 16.06 -127.67 -91.98
N THR A 291 14.83 -127.15 -92.15
CA THR A 291 13.84 -127.79 -93.03
C THR A 291 14.23 -127.74 -94.51
N GLN A 292 15.01 -126.75 -94.95
CA GLN A 292 15.58 -126.70 -96.30
C GLN A 292 16.75 -127.67 -96.48
N VAL A 293 17.58 -127.91 -95.44
CA VAL A 293 18.57 -129.00 -95.44
C VAL A 293 17.86 -130.36 -95.51
N ILE A 294 16.83 -130.60 -94.69
CA ILE A 294 16.03 -131.84 -94.74
C ILE A 294 15.35 -132.00 -96.11
N TYR A 295 14.82 -130.94 -96.70
CA TYR A 295 14.26 -130.96 -98.06
C TYR A 295 15.33 -131.34 -99.09
N ASN A 296 16.53 -130.76 -99.00
CA ASN A 296 17.65 -131.08 -99.90
C ASN A 296 18.18 -132.51 -99.68
N GLU A 297 18.17 -133.03 -98.45
CA GLU A 297 18.52 -134.42 -98.13
C GLU A 297 17.46 -135.40 -98.65
N LEU A 298 16.17 -135.09 -98.53
CA LEU A 298 15.07 -135.87 -99.11
C LEU A 298 15.10 -135.84 -100.63
N GLN A 299 15.42 -134.69 -101.24
CA GLN A 299 15.66 -134.55 -102.67
C GLN A 299 16.87 -135.40 -103.11
N ALA A 300 18.00 -135.33 -102.38
CA ALA A 300 19.16 -136.16 -102.65
C ALA A 300 18.89 -137.66 -102.45
N GLN A 301 18.00 -138.06 -101.53
CA GLN A 301 17.54 -139.45 -101.38
C GLN A 301 16.61 -139.88 -102.53
N LEU A 302 15.81 -138.95 -103.08
CA LEU A 302 15.02 -139.15 -104.30
C LEU A 302 15.92 -139.35 -105.53
N ASP A 303 16.98 -138.55 -105.64
CA ASP A 303 17.96 -138.61 -106.74
C ASP A 303 18.96 -139.77 -106.58
N ALA A 304 19.14 -140.30 -105.36
CA ALA A 304 20.02 -141.45 -105.07
C ALA A 304 19.34 -142.83 -105.15
N LEU A 305 18.05 -142.91 -105.54
CA LEU A 305 17.34 -144.18 -105.73
C LEU A 305 17.48 -144.72 -107.17
N PRO A 306 18.26 -145.80 -107.40
CA PRO A 306 18.49 -146.30 -108.76
C PRO A 306 17.28 -147.07 -109.30
N LYS A 307 16.75 -146.64 -110.45
CA LYS A 307 15.84 -147.47 -111.25
C LYS A 307 16.60 -148.66 -111.85
N ARG A 308 16.32 -149.87 -111.36
CA ARG A 308 16.55 -151.14 -112.09
C ARG A 308 15.37 -152.07 -111.95
N GLU A 309 14.97 -152.64 -113.07
CA GLU A 309 13.90 -153.64 -113.18
C GLU A 309 14.51 -155.06 -113.07
N ALA A 310 13.85 -155.95 -112.33
CA ALA A 310 14.15 -157.39 -112.19
C ALA A 310 15.55 -157.75 -111.61
N GLY A 311 15.79 -158.91 -110.99
CA GLY A 311 15.02 -160.17 -110.95
C GLY A 311 15.45 -161.12 -112.08
N ILE A 312 15.61 -162.43 -111.89
CA ILE A 312 15.53 -163.34 -110.72
C ILE A 312 16.51 -164.51 -111.07
N GLN A 313 17.28 -165.14 -110.18
CA GLN A 313 16.92 -166.40 -109.48
C GLN A 313 18.05 -166.91 -108.55
N GLN A 314 17.60 -167.60 -107.49
CA GLN A 314 18.24 -168.49 -106.51
C GLN A 314 19.64 -169.06 -106.82
N ARG A 315 20.57 -169.26 -105.87
CA ARG A 315 20.50 -169.81 -104.49
C ARG A 315 19.79 -171.17 -104.35
N MET A 316 20.48 -172.29 -104.61
CA MET A 316 20.34 -173.49 -103.77
C MET A 316 21.70 -174.19 -103.57
N GLU A 317 22.01 -174.40 -102.29
CA GLU A 317 22.64 -175.59 -101.69
C GLU A 317 23.69 -176.44 -102.44
N LEU A 318 24.92 -176.43 -101.86
CA LEU A 318 25.66 -177.65 -101.50
C LEU A 318 26.18 -177.40 -100.07
N GLN A 319 25.87 -178.14 -99.00
CA GLN A 319 25.06 -179.35 -98.83
C GLN A 319 25.45 -180.58 -99.67
N LYS A 320 26.75 -180.91 -99.66
CA LYS A 320 27.23 -182.21 -99.14
C LYS A 320 28.76 -182.33 -99.26
N GLU A 321 29.45 -181.91 -98.20
CA GLU A 321 30.48 -182.80 -97.65
C GLU A 321 29.80 -183.75 -96.65
N VAL A 322 30.47 -184.84 -96.27
CA VAL A 322 29.93 -186.02 -95.57
C VAL A 322 29.11 -186.97 -96.47
N ASP A 323 29.85 -187.66 -97.34
CA ASP A 323 29.98 -189.12 -97.28
C ASP A 323 31.43 -189.45 -97.75
N ALA A 324 32.21 -190.39 -97.23
CA ALA A 324 32.42 -191.04 -95.94
C ALA A 324 33.43 -192.18 -96.23
N LEU A 325 34.36 -192.48 -95.31
CA LEU A 325 35.11 -193.77 -95.23
C LEU A 325 36.16 -194.03 -96.37
N LYS A 326 37.40 -194.46 -96.08
CA LYS A 326 37.88 -195.82 -95.70
C LYS A 326 37.50 -196.89 -96.75
N VAL A 327 38.42 -197.67 -97.37
CA VAL A 327 39.85 -197.97 -97.09
C VAL A 327 40.63 -198.35 -98.37
N GLY A 328 41.91 -197.96 -98.48
CA GLY A 328 42.97 -198.88 -98.93
C GLY A 328 43.69 -198.64 -100.28
N PHE A 329 44.77 -199.43 -100.47
CA PHE A 329 45.70 -199.52 -101.63
C PHE A 329 46.54 -198.24 -101.92
N LYS A 330 47.90 -198.27 -101.97
CA LYS A 330 48.84 -199.01 -102.87
C LYS A 330 48.62 -198.63 -104.34
N LYS A 331 49.59 -198.18 -105.16
CA LYS A 331 51.08 -198.20 -105.21
C LYS A 331 51.58 -196.79 -105.65
N GLN A 332 52.84 -196.35 -105.80
CA GLN A 332 54.29 -196.59 -105.48
C GLN A 332 55.01 -195.33 -106.07
N LEU A 333 56.23 -194.83 -105.78
CA LEU A 333 57.38 -194.98 -104.85
C LEU A 333 58.17 -193.61 -104.96
N SER A 334 59.38 -193.32 -104.46
CA SER A 334 60.45 -194.03 -103.71
C SER A 334 61.05 -193.04 -102.65
N VAL A 335 61.69 -193.38 -101.52
CA VAL A 335 62.62 -194.49 -101.16
C VAL A 335 63.98 -194.35 -101.87
N ALA A 336 65.15 -194.60 -101.27
CA ALA A 336 65.70 -194.49 -99.90
C ALA A 336 67.23 -194.72 -100.01
N GLU A 337 67.91 -195.15 -98.93
CA GLU A 337 69.32 -195.58 -98.85
C GLU A 337 70.37 -194.44 -98.98
N GLU A 338 71.54 -194.48 -98.33
CA GLU A 338 72.18 -195.57 -97.56
C GLU A 338 72.94 -195.02 -96.31
N GLU A 339 73.37 -195.90 -95.38
CA GLU A 339 74.20 -195.51 -94.23
C GLU A 339 75.71 -195.43 -94.59
N SER A 340 76.36 -194.31 -94.29
CA SER A 340 77.81 -194.27 -94.07
C SER A 340 78.25 -193.12 -93.17
N GLN A 341 79.43 -193.24 -92.55
CA GLN A 341 80.15 -192.18 -91.81
C GLN A 341 79.52 -191.60 -90.52
N LYS A 342 79.02 -192.46 -89.62
CA LYS A 342 78.86 -192.08 -88.19
C LYS A 342 80.23 -192.02 -87.48
N LYS A 343 80.82 -190.83 -87.28
CA LYS A 343 81.74 -190.60 -86.12
C LYS A 343 82.07 -189.17 -85.68
N GLU A 344 81.97 -188.13 -86.51
CA GLU A 344 82.50 -186.79 -86.15
C GLU A 344 81.46 -185.77 -85.64
N GLN A 345 80.17 -185.99 -85.87
CA GLN A 345 79.13 -184.94 -85.68
C GLN A 345 78.68 -184.66 -84.23
N TYR A 346 79.18 -185.39 -83.22
CA TYR A 346 78.68 -185.24 -81.84
C TYR A 346 79.27 -184.06 -81.05
N GLY A 347 80.35 -183.41 -81.52
CA GLY A 347 80.99 -182.28 -80.82
C GLY A 347 80.18 -180.98 -80.92
N MET A 348 79.93 -180.50 -82.15
CA MET A 348 79.31 -179.19 -82.43
C MET A 348 77.94 -178.98 -81.77
N ILE A 349 77.20 -180.06 -81.46
CA ILE A 349 75.86 -179.97 -80.88
C ILE A 349 75.88 -179.46 -79.43
N GLN A 350 76.95 -179.73 -78.66
CA GLN A 350 77.06 -179.24 -77.27
C GLN A 350 77.40 -177.75 -77.17
N GLU A 351 78.18 -177.22 -78.11
CA GLU A 351 78.62 -175.82 -78.10
C GLU A 351 77.43 -174.88 -78.37
N LEU A 352 76.63 -175.18 -79.41
CA LEU A 352 75.41 -174.45 -79.77
C LEU A 352 74.38 -174.41 -78.63
N LEU A 353 74.28 -175.48 -77.82
CA LEU A 353 73.41 -175.51 -76.64
C LEU A 353 73.86 -174.55 -75.54
N ARG A 354 75.18 -174.30 -75.41
CA ARG A 354 75.70 -173.35 -74.43
C ARG A 354 75.40 -171.91 -74.82
N GLU A 355 75.62 -171.55 -76.08
CA GLU A 355 75.27 -170.23 -76.64
C GLU A 355 73.77 -169.93 -76.55
N SER A 356 72.93 -170.92 -76.86
CA SER A 356 71.46 -170.82 -76.74
C SER A 356 70.98 -170.51 -75.31
N ASN A 357 71.75 -170.90 -74.29
CA ASN A 357 71.43 -170.60 -72.90
C ASN A 357 71.87 -169.15 -72.53
N CYS A 358 73.08 -168.73 -72.91
CA CYS A 358 73.57 -167.36 -72.67
C CYS A 358 72.62 -166.30 -73.27
N LEU A 359 72.23 -166.47 -74.53
CA LEU A 359 71.28 -165.56 -75.22
C LEU A 359 69.91 -165.50 -74.54
N ARG A 360 69.54 -166.54 -73.78
CA ARG A 360 68.27 -166.61 -73.03
C ARG A 360 68.33 -165.80 -71.74
N GLU A 361 69.48 -165.77 -71.08
CA GLU A 361 69.75 -164.94 -69.90
C GLU A 361 69.84 -163.46 -70.30
N GLU A 362 70.50 -163.12 -71.41
CA GLU A 362 70.50 -161.77 -71.98
C GLU A 362 69.09 -161.27 -72.30
N LEU A 363 68.27 -162.10 -72.96
CA LEU A 363 66.85 -161.79 -73.22
C LEU A 363 66.04 -161.61 -71.93
N HIS A 364 66.33 -162.36 -70.87
CA HIS A 364 65.69 -162.18 -69.57
C HIS A 364 66.08 -160.84 -68.92
N ASN A 365 67.36 -160.52 -68.91
CA ASN A 365 67.89 -159.25 -68.37
C ASN A 365 67.33 -158.03 -69.12
N LEU A 366 67.24 -158.09 -70.46
CA LEU A 366 66.62 -157.04 -71.28
C LEU A 366 65.13 -156.87 -71.00
N ARG A 367 64.37 -157.97 -70.77
CA ARG A 367 62.95 -157.90 -70.33
C ARG A 367 62.82 -157.23 -68.97
N CYS A 368 63.68 -157.57 -68.01
CA CYS A 368 63.66 -156.98 -66.66
C CYS A 368 63.99 -155.48 -66.69
N LEU A 369 65.01 -155.06 -67.46
CA LEU A 369 65.31 -153.64 -67.69
C LEU A 369 64.14 -152.90 -68.36
N THR A 370 63.48 -153.53 -69.33
CA THR A 370 62.31 -152.95 -70.01
C THR A 370 61.14 -152.75 -69.04
N HIS A 371 60.89 -153.72 -68.15
CA HIS A 371 59.87 -153.64 -67.12
C HIS A 371 60.16 -152.55 -66.08
N ILE A 372 61.40 -152.47 -65.57
CA ILE A 372 61.83 -151.40 -64.65
C ILE A 372 61.68 -150.02 -65.31
N LYS A 373 62.04 -149.87 -66.59
CA LYS A 373 61.83 -148.61 -67.33
C LYS A 373 60.36 -148.33 -67.67
N ALA A 374 59.47 -149.31 -67.66
CA ALA A 374 58.03 -149.07 -67.70
C ALA A 374 57.52 -148.57 -66.34
N GLU A 375 57.95 -149.19 -65.24
CA GLU A 375 57.62 -148.73 -63.87
C GLU A 375 58.13 -147.31 -63.57
N GLU A 376 59.37 -146.98 -63.94
CA GLU A 376 59.93 -145.63 -63.76
C GLU A 376 59.08 -144.56 -64.45
N ARG A 377 58.63 -144.82 -65.69
CA ARG A 377 57.72 -143.93 -66.42
C ARG A 377 56.37 -143.83 -65.73
N GLY A 378 55.81 -144.96 -65.26
CA GLY A 378 54.56 -145.00 -64.51
C GLY A 378 54.61 -144.23 -63.17
N LYS A 379 55.72 -144.35 -62.43
CA LYS A 379 55.98 -143.61 -61.18
C LYS A 379 56.09 -142.11 -61.46
N LYS A 380 56.94 -141.71 -62.41
CA LYS A 380 57.10 -140.30 -62.83
C LYS A 380 55.83 -139.66 -63.37
N HIS A 381 55.00 -140.39 -64.12
CA HIS A 381 53.72 -139.86 -64.60
C HIS A 381 52.71 -139.64 -63.46
N ARG A 382 52.66 -140.53 -62.45
CA ARG A 382 51.84 -140.32 -61.24
C ARG A 382 52.39 -139.19 -60.37
N GLU A 383 53.69 -138.93 -60.38
CA GLU A 383 54.31 -137.79 -59.69
C GLU A 383 53.98 -136.47 -60.40
N LEU A 384 54.09 -136.43 -61.73
CA LEU A 384 53.66 -135.32 -62.57
C LEU A 384 52.17 -134.99 -62.34
N LEU A 385 51.27 -135.97 -62.48
CA LEU A 385 49.82 -135.77 -62.26
C LEU A 385 49.50 -135.23 -60.86
N ARG A 386 50.20 -135.71 -59.82
CA ARG A 386 50.02 -135.19 -58.44
C ARG A 386 50.54 -133.76 -58.30
N ALA A 387 51.64 -133.41 -58.96
CA ALA A 387 52.15 -132.05 -58.98
C ALA A 387 51.24 -131.10 -59.79
N GLU A 388 50.66 -131.56 -60.90
CA GLU A 388 49.68 -130.83 -61.71
C GLU A 388 48.39 -130.58 -60.93
N GLN A 389 47.85 -131.60 -60.25
CA GLN A 389 46.68 -131.48 -59.36
C GLN A 389 46.94 -130.53 -58.20
N LEU A 390 48.11 -130.61 -57.54
CA LEU A 390 48.52 -129.69 -56.48
C LEU A 390 48.61 -128.25 -57.00
N ASN A 391 49.23 -128.04 -58.17
CA ASN A 391 49.38 -126.72 -58.78
C ASN A 391 48.02 -126.12 -59.17
N GLN A 392 47.11 -126.93 -59.73
CA GLN A 392 45.72 -126.51 -60.01
C GLN A 392 44.98 -126.10 -58.73
N HIS A 393 45.14 -126.86 -57.64
CA HIS A 393 44.52 -126.53 -56.35
C HIS A 393 45.10 -125.24 -55.75
N ILE A 394 46.42 -125.05 -55.79
CA ILE A 394 47.11 -123.82 -55.34
C ILE A 394 46.66 -122.61 -56.18
N GLN A 395 46.50 -122.76 -57.49
CA GLN A 395 45.99 -121.70 -58.36
C GLN A 395 44.54 -121.32 -58.00
N GLN A 396 43.69 -122.30 -57.67
CA GLN A 396 42.32 -122.04 -57.20
C GLN A 396 42.32 -121.31 -55.84
N GLU A 397 43.13 -121.76 -54.87
CA GLU A 397 43.27 -121.08 -53.57
C GLU A 397 43.79 -119.64 -53.72
N LEU A 398 44.74 -119.41 -54.63
CA LEU A 398 45.30 -118.08 -54.89
C LEU A 398 44.25 -117.15 -55.49
N LEU A 399 43.46 -117.63 -56.47
CA LEU A 399 42.31 -116.89 -57.01
C LEU A 399 41.25 -116.57 -55.94
N GLU A 400 40.97 -117.49 -55.03
CA GLU A 400 40.10 -117.22 -53.87
C GLU A 400 40.69 -116.14 -52.95
N LYS A 401 42.00 -116.19 -52.65
CA LYS A 401 42.63 -115.16 -51.82
C LYS A 401 42.64 -113.80 -52.51
N ASP A 402 42.87 -113.74 -53.82
CA ASP A 402 42.81 -112.50 -54.60
C ASP A 402 41.41 -111.90 -54.61
N LEU A 403 40.35 -112.72 -54.72
CA LEU A 403 38.96 -112.25 -54.59
C LEU A 403 38.69 -111.70 -53.18
N ILE A 404 39.13 -112.40 -52.13
CA ILE A 404 39.00 -111.94 -50.73
C ILE A 404 39.76 -110.63 -50.51
N ILE A 405 40.98 -110.49 -51.03
CA ILE A 405 41.80 -109.27 -50.97
C ILE A 405 41.12 -108.13 -51.74
N MET A 406 40.53 -108.42 -52.91
CA MET A 406 39.78 -107.45 -53.70
C MET A 406 38.57 -106.90 -52.92
N ASP A 407 37.83 -107.76 -52.23
CA ASP A 407 36.66 -107.35 -51.43
C ASP A 407 37.06 -106.61 -50.14
N HIS A 408 38.15 -107.01 -49.47
CA HIS A 408 38.73 -106.24 -48.37
C HIS A 408 39.22 -104.86 -48.82
N ASN A 409 39.80 -104.75 -50.03
CA ASN A 409 40.18 -103.47 -50.61
C ASN A 409 38.97 -102.61 -50.97
N LYS A 410 37.90 -103.18 -51.56
CA LYS A 410 36.62 -102.48 -51.77
C LYS A 410 36.09 -101.92 -50.44
N LEU A 411 36.02 -102.75 -49.40
CA LEU A 411 35.60 -102.35 -48.04
C LEU A 411 36.49 -101.25 -47.44
N ASN A 412 37.82 -101.37 -47.56
CA ASN A 412 38.76 -100.35 -47.09
C ASN A 412 38.49 -99.00 -47.79
N THR A 413 38.29 -98.97 -49.12
CA THR A 413 37.96 -97.71 -49.81
C THR A 413 36.60 -97.12 -49.38
N THR A 414 35.58 -97.93 -49.04
CA THR A 414 34.32 -97.39 -48.52
C THR A 414 34.47 -96.87 -47.10
N LEU A 415 35.25 -97.52 -46.25
CA LEU A 415 35.58 -97.05 -44.89
C LEU A 415 36.40 -95.76 -44.94
N GLN A 416 37.43 -95.65 -45.78
CA GLN A 416 38.21 -94.43 -45.98
C GLN A 416 37.35 -93.25 -46.46
N ARG A 417 36.44 -93.48 -47.42
CA ARG A 417 35.45 -92.47 -47.85
C ARG A 417 34.57 -92.03 -46.69
N ARG A 418 34.08 -92.96 -45.86
CA ARG A 418 33.24 -92.68 -44.69
C ARG A 418 34.00 -91.92 -43.59
N VAL A 419 35.26 -92.24 -43.35
CA VAL A 419 36.14 -91.50 -42.42
C VAL A 419 36.41 -90.08 -42.95
N SER A 420 36.64 -89.91 -44.26
CA SER A 420 36.78 -88.59 -44.88
C SER A 420 35.49 -87.75 -44.76
N GLN A 421 34.32 -88.38 -44.94
CA GLN A 421 33.02 -87.73 -44.73
C GLN A 421 32.83 -87.30 -43.27
N TYR A 422 33.09 -88.16 -42.29
CA TYR A 422 33.01 -87.78 -40.88
C TYR A 422 34.03 -86.70 -40.49
N SER A 423 35.25 -86.74 -41.01
CA SER A 423 36.26 -85.70 -40.77
C SER A 423 35.78 -84.32 -41.27
N LYS A 424 35.18 -84.26 -42.47
CA LYS A 424 34.57 -83.03 -43.00
C LYS A 424 33.40 -82.54 -42.14
N LEU A 425 32.52 -83.43 -41.69
CA LEU A 425 31.43 -83.07 -40.77
C LEU A 425 31.95 -82.53 -39.44
N CYS A 426 33.00 -83.14 -38.86
CA CYS A 426 33.65 -82.63 -37.66
C CYS A 426 34.29 -81.25 -37.88
N HIS A 427 34.88 -81.00 -39.06
CA HIS A 427 35.42 -79.68 -39.42
C HIS A 427 34.32 -78.62 -39.49
N MET A 428 33.21 -78.91 -40.17
CA MET A 428 32.04 -78.03 -40.23
C MET A 428 31.45 -77.75 -38.84
N ILE A 429 31.33 -78.76 -37.97
CA ILE A 429 30.86 -78.59 -36.59
C ILE A 429 31.82 -77.71 -35.78
N MET A 430 33.14 -77.81 -36.01
CA MET A 430 34.13 -76.93 -35.38
C MET A 430 34.09 -75.50 -35.92
N GLU A 431 33.85 -75.31 -37.22
CA GLU A 431 33.59 -73.98 -37.81
C GLU A 431 32.35 -73.32 -37.21
N GLU A 432 31.22 -74.03 -37.15
CA GLU A 432 30.00 -73.53 -36.51
C GLU A 432 30.20 -73.23 -35.03
N LYS A 433 30.86 -74.13 -34.29
CA LYS A 433 31.24 -73.88 -32.89
C LYS A 433 32.06 -72.59 -32.75
N ASN A 434 33.03 -72.35 -33.62
CA ASN A 434 33.83 -71.12 -33.61
C ASN A 434 33.00 -69.89 -33.93
N LYS A 435 32.04 -69.96 -34.87
CA LYS A 435 31.06 -68.88 -35.12
C LYS A 435 30.24 -68.57 -33.86
N TYR A 436 29.72 -69.58 -33.16
CA TYR A 436 28.97 -69.39 -31.92
C TYR A 436 29.84 -68.82 -30.78
N VAL A 437 31.11 -69.21 -30.68
CA VAL A 437 32.06 -68.62 -29.71
C VAL A 437 32.30 -67.14 -30.01
N ASN A 438 32.54 -66.78 -31.28
CA ASN A 438 32.74 -65.40 -31.70
C ASN A 438 31.48 -64.54 -31.47
N LEU A 439 30.29 -65.05 -31.81
CA LEU A 439 29.01 -64.40 -31.54
C LEU A 439 28.78 -64.20 -30.03
N LYS A 440 29.11 -65.20 -29.21
CA LYS A 440 29.05 -65.08 -27.75
C LYS A 440 30.02 -64.02 -27.21
N GLN A 441 31.24 -63.96 -27.75
CA GLN A 441 32.22 -62.95 -27.36
C GLN A 441 31.74 -61.54 -27.72
N PHE A 442 31.28 -61.33 -28.97
CA PHE A 442 30.73 -60.06 -29.42
C PHE A 442 29.53 -59.62 -28.56
N ALA A 443 28.55 -60.51 -28.34
CA ALA A 443 27.42 -60.22 -27.46
C ALA A 443 27.85 -59.89 -26.02
N SER A 444 28.90 -60.53 -25.50
CA SER A 444 29.45 -60.21 -24.17
C SER A 444 30.08 -58.82 -24.14
N GLN A 445 30.79 -58.43 -25.20
CA GLN A 445 31.39 -57.10 -25.36
C GLN A 445 30.31 -56.01 -25.45
N THR A 446 29.29 -56.20 -26.29
CA THR A 446 28.14 -55.29 -26.38
C THR A 446 27.38 -55.18 -25.06
N ILE A 447 27.24 -56.27 -24.29
CA ILE A 447 26.66 -56.23 -22.94
C ILE A 447 27.50 -55.36 -22.00
N THR A 448 28.84 -55.47 -22.02
CA THR A 448 29.70 -54.59 -21.21
C THR A 448 29.62 -53.13 -21.64
N GLU A 449 29.65 -52.84 -22.95
CA GLU A 449 29.52 -51.49 -23.50
C GLU A 449 28.19 -50.84 -23.10
N LEU A 450 27.07 -51.56 -23.24
CA LEU A 450 25.75 -51.08 -22.81
C LEU A 450 25.67 -50.90 -21.28
N THR A 451 26.33 -51.77 -20.51
CA THR A 451 26.39 -51.64 -19.03
C THR A 451 27.18 -50.38 -18.61
N GLU A 452 28.22 -50.02 -19.36
CA GLU A 452 28.98 -48.78 -19.13
C GLU A 452 28.20 -47.54 -19.56
N GLN A 453 27.50 -47.59 -20.70
CA GLN A 453 26.58 -46.53 -21.13
C GLN A 453 25.46 -46.28 -20.11
N ILE A 454 24.88 -47.34 -19.53
CA ILE A 454 23.88 -47.22 -18.46
C ILE A 454 24.48 -46.50 -17.25
N LYS A 455 25.66 -46.90 -16.76
CA LYS A 455 26.33 -46.23 -15.63
C LYS A 455 26.65 -44.76 -15.91
N LEU A 456 27.05 -44.42 -17.14
CA LEU A 456 27.28 -43.03 -17.54
C LEU A 456 25.97 -42.22 -17.51
N GLN A 457 24.86 -42.79 -17.99
CA GLN A 457 23.53 -42.17 -17.90
C GLN A 457 23.04 -42.05 -16.45
N GLU A 458 23.27 -43.06 -15.59
CA GLU A 458 22.95 -43.02 -14.16
C GLU A 458 23.69 -41.85 -13.48
N ASN A 459 25.01 -41.75 -13.68
CA ASN A 459 25.84 -40.64 -13.20
C ASN A 459 25.34 -39.28 -13.72
N GLU A 460 25.03 -39.17 -15.02
CA GLU A 460 24.44 -37.94 -15.59
C GLU A 460 23.10 -37.58 -14.94
N THR A 461 22.21 -38.55 -14.70
CA THR A 461 20.92 -38.27 -14.05
C THR A 461 21.10 -37.89 -12.58
N GLU A 462 22.12 -38.38 -11.89
CA GLU A 462 22.44 -37.97 -10.52
C GLU A 462 23.02 -36.54 -10.47
N ILE A 463 23.94 -36.20 -11.37
CA ILE A 463 24.42 -34.83 -11.54
C ILE A 463 23.27 -33.87 -11.85
N LYS A 464 22.36 -34.24 -12.77
CA LYS A 464 21.16 -33.47 -13.10
C LYS A 464 20.22 -33.34 -11.89
N ARG A 465 19.99 -34.41 -11.12
CA ARG A 465 19.22 -34.38 -9.85
C ARG A 465 19.85 -33.44 -8.81
N ALA A 466 21.17 -33.46 -8.65
CA ALA A 466 21.89 -32.58 -7.73
C ALA A 466 21.83 -31.09 -8.15
N ILE A 467 21.91 -30.81 -9.46
CA ILE A 467 21.72 -29.46 -10.01
C ILE A 467 20.29 -28.97 -9.73
N VAL A 468 19.27 -29.79 -10.01
CA VAL A 468 17.86 -29.44 -9.73
C VAL A 468 17.66 -29.13 -8.24
N ALA A 469 18.10 -30.02 -7.34
CA ALA A 469 17.98 -29.80 -5.90
C ALA A 469 18.67 -28.49 -5.42
N ASN A 470 19.81 -28.12 -6.01
CA ASN A 470 20.48 -26.86 -5.69
C ASN A 470 19.79 -25.63 -6.31
N LYS A 471 19.13 -25.78 -7.47
CA LYS A 471 18.26 -24.73 -8.03
C LYS A 471 16.99 -24.56 -7.19
N ASP A 472 16.37 -25.63 -6.68
CA ASP A 472 15.21 -25.56 -5.79
C ASP A 472 15.55 -24.94 -4.43
N ARG A 473 16.71 -25.27 -3.85
CA ARG A 473 17.27 -24.58 -2.67
C ARG A 473 17.52 -23.08 -2.91
N SER A 474 17.78 -22.68 -4.15
CA SER A 474 17.96 -21.27 -4.53
C SER A 474 16.61 -20.57 -4.77
N LEU A 475 15.66 -21.26 -5.42
CA LEU A 475 14.30 -20.82 -5.69
C LEU A 475 13.50 -20.62 -4.38
N THR A 476 13.63 -21.54 -3.43
CA THR A 476 12.99 -21.44 -2.10
C THR A 476 13.55 -20.26 -1.30
N LYS A 477 14.88 -20.06 -1.29
CA LYS A 477 15.49 -18.84 -0.72
C LYS A 477 14.99 -17.55 -1.40
N ALA A 478 14.82 -17.56 -2.72
CA ALA A 478 14.26 -16.41 -3.44
C ALA A 478 12.78 -16.18 -3.08
N ARG A 479 11.95 -17.23 -3.01
CA ARG A 479 10.55 -17.15 -2.57
C ARG A 479 10.42 -16.62 -1.14
N MET A 480 11.25 -17.08 -0.20
CA MET A 480 11.30 -16.55 1.16
C MET A 480 11.67 -15.06 1.18
N LYS A 481 12.66 -14.63 0.38
CA LYS A 481 12.98 -13.21 0.22
C LYS A 481 11.80 -12.41 -0.33
N VAL A 482 11.12 -12.88 -1.38
CA VAL A 482 9.95 -12.19 -1.95
C VAL A 482 8.80 -12.09 -0.93
N ALA A 483 8.52 -13.15 -0.18
CA ALA A 483 7.51 -13.13 0.89
C ALA A 483 7.85 -12.10 1.98
N HIS A 484 9.12 -12.05 2.43
CA HIS A 484 9.58 -11.02 3.36
C HIS A 484 9.41 -9.60 2.80
N HIS A 485 9.81 -9.36 1.54
CA HIS A 485 9.69 -8.05 0.90
C HIS A 485 8.22 -7.61 0.70
N SER A 486 7.30 -8.56 0.43
CA SER A 486 5.87 -8.28 0.48
C SER A 486 5.47 -7.87 1.89
N GLN A 487 5.79 -8.66 2.92
CA GLN A 487 5.41 -8.34 4.29
C GLN A 487 5.96 -6.98 4.77
N THR A 488 7.16 -6.57 4.34
CA THR A 488 7.70 -5.23 4.63
C THR A 488 7.01 -4.13 3.83
N ARG A 489 6.71 -4.35 2.54
CA ARG A 489 5.88 -3.42 1.74
C ARG A 489 4.52 -3.22 2.39
N ASP A 490 3.89 -4.30 2.82
CA ASP A 490 2.53 -4.29 3.37
C ASP A 490 2.50 -3.61 4.75
N LYS A 491 3.57 -3.74 5.56
CA LYS A 491 3.78 -2.91 6.77
C LYS A 491 3.94 -1.43 6.42
N LEU A 492 4.87 -1.09 5.51
CA LEU A 492 5.12 0.30 5.09
C LEU A 492 3.86 0.95 4.50
N GLN A 493 3.07 0.22 3.71
CA GLN A 493 1.84 0.74 3.12
C GLN A 493 0.75 0.97 4.17
N ASN A 494 0.65 0.12 5.20
CA ASN A 494 -0.20 0.38 6.37
C ASN A 494 0.26 1.64 7.13
N ASP A 495 1.57 1.86 7.29
CA ASP A 495 2.10 3.05 7.96
C ASP A 495 1.93 4.33 7.14
N ILE A 496 2.09 4.26 5.82
CA ILE A 496 1.72 5.34 4.88
C ILE A 496 0.22 5.66 5.00
N CYS A 497 -0.66 4.66 5.09
CA CYS A 497 -2.10 4.88 5.32
C CYS A 497 -2.38 5.57 6.66
N LYS A 498 -1.68 5.21 7.75
CA LYS A 498 -1.80 5.89 9.06
C LYS A 498 -1.33 7.35 8.97
N VAL A 499 -0.21 7.63 8.29
CA VAL A 499 0.32 8.98 8.10
C VAL A 499 -0.62 9.82 7.23
N ALA A 500 -1.11 9.28 6.12
CA ALA A 500 -2.09 9.95 5.26
C ALA A 500 -3.42 10.25 5.98
N TRP A 501 -3.88 9.36 6.87
CA TRP A 501 -5.04 9.63 7.72
C TRP A 501 -4.79 10.76 8.73
N LYS A 502 -3.63 10.74 9.42
CA LYS A 502 -3.22 11.85 10.31
C LYS A 502 -3.10 13.17 9.56
N HIS A 503 -2.51 13.17 8.36
CA HIS A 503 -2.39 14.35 7.51
C HIS A 503 -3.77 14.91 7.11
N ARG A 504 -4.73 14.05 6.74
CA ARG A 504 -6.11 14.48 6.48
C ARG A 504 -6.76 15.10 7.72
N GLN A 505 -6.56 14.53 8.91
CA GLN A 505 -7.08 15.10 10.16
C GLN A 505 -6.45 16.46 10.51
N VAL A 506 -5.15 16.64 10.25
CA VAL A 506 -4.46 17.94 10.44
C VAL A 506 -4.94 18.97 9.41
N ASN A 507 -5.09 18.58 8.14
CA ASN A 507 -5.64 19.47 7.11
C ASN A 507 -7.07 19.90 7.43
N GLN A 508 -7.94 18.99 7.89
CA GLN A 508 -9.30 19.36 8.32
C GLN A 508 -9.25 20.45 9.40
N LYS A 509 -8.46 20.24 10.46
CA LYS A 509 -8.26 21.24 11.52
C LYS A 509 -7.69 22.56 11.00
N CYS A 510 -6.82 22.54 9.97
CA CYS A 510 -6.34 23.76 9.32
C CYS A 510 -7.47 24.50 8.58
N GLU A 511 -8.36 23.81 7.86
CA GLU A 511 -9.51 24.45 7.23
C GLU A 511 -10.55 24.94 8.26
N ASP A 512 -10.79 24.18 9.33
CA ASP A 512 -11.65 24.58 10.44
C ASP A 512 -11.11 25.88 11.10
N ASN A 513 -9.81 25.93 11.39
CA ASN A 513 -9.13 27.10 11.95
C ASN A 513 -9.12 28.30 10.96
N LYS A 514 -9.03 28.07 9.65
CA LYS A 514 -9.16 29.16 8.65
C LYS A 514 -10.56 29.77 8.67
N LEU A 515 -11.60 28.94 8.77
CA LEU A 515 -12.98 29.40 8.87
C LEU A 515 -13.24 30.18 10.17
N GLU A 516 -12.58 29.81 11.27
CA GLU A 516 -12.59 30.59 12.52
C GLU A 516 -11.84 31.92 12.37
N LEU A 517 -10.64 31.91 11.79
CA LEU A 517 -9.88 33.13 11.49
C LEU A 517 -10.66 34.10 10.58
N MET A 518 -11.33 33.61 9.54
CA MET A 518 -12.16 34.45 8.67
C MET A 518 -13.32 35.13 9.42
N LYS A 519 -13.98 34.43 10.35
CA LYS A 519 -15.01 35.02 11.22
C LYS A 519 -14.43 36.07 12.16
N LEU A 520 -13.26 35.80 12.76
CA LEU A 520 -12.58 36.74 13.64
C LEU A 520 -12.13 38.00 12.88
N THR A 521 -11.59 37.87 11.67
CA THR A 521 -11.26 39.01 10.80
C THR A 521 -12.51 39.79 10.41
N GLN A 522 -13.61 39.12 10.03
CA GLN A 522 -14.88 39.82 9.75
C GLN A 522 -15.39 40.59 10.97
N MET A 523 -15.31 40.01 12.17
CA MET A 523 -15.69 40.67 13.41
C MET A 523 -14.77 41.86 13.75
N ILE A 524 -13.46 41.75 13.52
CA ILE A 524 -12.49 42.84 13.70
C ILE A 524 -12.82 43.98 12.74
N ASN A 525 -12.96 43.71 11.43
CA ASN A 525 -13.30 44.72 10.43
C ASN A 525 -14.59 45.48 10.81
N HIS A 526 -15.61 44.77 11.30
CA HIS A 526 -16.89 45.39 11.68
C HIS A 526 -16.80 46.23 12.97
N GLN A 527 -15.90 45.88 13.90
CA GLN A 527 -15.55 46.73 15.03
C GLN A 527 -14.73 47.95 14.61
N GLU A 528 -13.81 47.81 13.64
CA GLU A 528 -13.06 48.93 13.06
C GLU A 528 -13.97 49.91 12.31
N GLU A 529 -14.95 49.40 11.54
CA GLU A 529 -16.00 50.20 10.90
C GLU A 529 -16.82 51.00 11.93
N ALA A 530 -17.26 50.36 13.01
CA ALA A 530 -18.00 51.01 14.09
C ALA A 530 -17.15 52.07 14.83
N LEU A 531 -15.86 51.80 15.08
CA LEU A 531 -14.94 52.78 15.67
C LEU A 531 -14.69 53.97 14.73
N LEU A 532 -14.59 53.75 13.41
CA LEU A 532 -14.47 54.81 12.43
C LEU A 532 -15.75 55.66 12.33
N GLU A 533 -16.93 55.08 12.49
CA GLU A 533 -18.19 55.82 12.56
C GLU A 533 -18.29 56.64 13.85
N ILE A 534 -17.98 56.04 15.02
CA ILE A 534 -17.91 56.75 16.31
C ILE A 534 -16.94 57.93 16.22
N ASN A 535 -15.73 57.75 15.67
CA ASN A 535 -14.76 58.83 15.50
C ASN A 535 -15.31 59.96 14.62
N LYS A 536 -16.00 59.67 13.50
CA LYS A 536 -16.66 60.70 12.68
C LYS A 536 -17.76 61.45 13.44
N THR A 537 -18.56 60.76 14.26
CA THR A 537 -19.56 61.44 15.10
C THR A 537 -18.91 62.33 16.15
N HIS A 538 -17.76 61.92 16.70
CA HIS A 538 -17.00 62.73 17.64
C HIS A 538 -16.33 63.95 16.98
N GLU A 539 -15.73 63.79 15.81
CA GLU A 539 -15.16 64.89 15.02
C GLU A 539 -16.24 65.92 14.64
N THR A 540 -17.41 65.48 14.16
CA THR A 540 -18.52 66.40 13.83
C THR A 540 -19.12 67.06 15.07
N ALA A 541 -19.11 66.40 16.24
CA ALA A 541 -19.47 67.03 17.51
C ALA A 541 -18.45 68.08 17.96
N ILE A 542 -17.13 67.83 17.79
CA ILE A 542 -16.07 68.81 18.03
C ILE A 542 -16.22 70.00 17.08
N GLN A 543 -16.48 69.78 15.78
CA GLN A 543 -16.70 70.84 14.80
C GLN A 543 -17.89 71.73 15.19
N ARG A 544 -19.03 71.13 15.55
CA ARG A 544 -20.22 71.86 16.06
C ARG A 544 -19.93 72.64 17.34
N ARG A 545 -19.21 72.05 18.29
CA ARG A 545 -18.77 72.73 19.52
C ARG A 545 -17.88 73.93 19.20
N ASN A 546 -16.95 73.77 18.26
CA ASN A 546 -16.03 74.84 17.87
C ASN A 546 -16.74 75.97 17.12
N SER A 547 -17.69 75.68 16.23
CA SER A 547 -18.49 76.72 15.56
C SER A 547 -19.39 77.48 16.53
N LEU A 548 -20.02 76.79 17.49
CA LEU A 548 -20.78 77.43 18.57
C LEU A 548 -19.87 78.28 19.48
N GLY A 549 -18.64 77.81 19.75
CA GLY A 549 -17.64 78.59 20.51
C GLY A 549 -17.21 79.87 19.79
N ILE A 550 -17.07 79.84 18.46
CA ILE A 550 -16.80 81.04 17.65
C ILE A 550 -18.00 82.00 17.71
N GLN A 551 -19.23 81.51 17.52
CA GLN A 551 -20.45 82.33 17.61
C GLN A 551 -20.64 82.97 18.98
N LEU A 552 -20.28 82.28 20.06
CA LEU A 552 -20.29 82.85 21.42
C LEU A 552 -19.27 83.98 21.57
N LEU A 553 -18.05 83.83 21.03
CA LEU A 553 -17.05 84.90 21.03
C LEU A 553 -17.50 86.10 20.18
N GLU A 554 -18.11 85.87 19.01
CA GLU A 554 -18.71 86.93 18.18
C GLU A 554 -19.83 87.67 18.94
N HIS A 555 -20.65 86.95 19.71
CA HIS A 555 -21.66 87.56 20.58
C HIS A 555 -21.06 88.32 21.77
N ASP A 556 -20.01 87.81 22.40
CA ASP A 556 -19.31 88.50 23.50
C ASP A 556 -18.59 89.78 23.01
N GLU A 557 -17.99 89.76 21.81
CA GLU A 557 -17.46 90.96 21.15
C GLU A 557 -18.58 91.98 20.88
N VAL A 558 -19.73 91.54 20.38
CA VAL A 558 -20.89 92.41 20.16
C VAL A 558 -21.41 93.00 21.49
N LEU A 559 -21.48 92.21 22.56
CA LEU A 559 -21.86 92.68 23.90
C LEU A 559 -20.84 93.69 24.45
N PHE A 560 -19.54 93.45 24.30
CA PHE A 560 -18.48 94.39 24.68
C PHE A 560 -18.65 95.73 23.95
N ASN A 561 -18.88 95.69 22.64
CA ASN A 561 -19.18 96.88 21.82
C ASN A 561 -20.45 97.62 22.26
N TYR A 562 -21.44 96.93 22.85
CA TYR A 562 -22.61 97.59 23.46
C TYR A 562 -22.28 98.21 24.82
N TYR A 563 -21.53 97.53 25.69
CA TYR A 563 -21.09 98.10 26.97
C TYR A 563 -20.22 99.36 26.78
N GLU A 564 -19.30 99.36 25.80
CA GLU A 564 -18.49 100.56 25.49
C GLU A 564 -19.38 101.73 25.02
N LYS A 565 -20.39 101.47 24.17
CA LYS A 565 -21.37 102.49 23.76
C LYS A 565 -22.19 103.03 24.92
N VAL A 566 -22.62 102.18 25.86
CA VAL A 566 -23.33 102.60 27.07
C VAL A 566 -22.42 103.48 27.94
N ASN A 567 -21.18 103.06 28.19
CA ASN A 567 -20.21 103.83 28.97
C ASN A 567 -19.94 105.21 28.35
N ILE A 568 -19.83 105.30 27.01
CA ILE A 568 -19.68 106.57 26.28
C ILE A 568 -20.94 107.45 26.43
N GLN A 569 -22.14 106.85 26.40
CA GLN A 569 -23.40 107.59 26.60
C GLN A 569 -23.55 108.06 28.05
N GLU A 570 -23.19 107.27 29.06
CA GLU A 570 -23.17 107.67 30.46
C GLU A 570 -22.15 108.79 30.73
N ALA A 571 -20.96 108.73 30.11
CA ALA A 571 -19.97 109.80 30.15
C ALA A 571 -20.49 111.10 29.47
N ALA A 572 -21.30 110.99 28.42
CA ALA A 572 -21.96 112.14 27.80
C ALA A 572 -23.10 112.72 28.67
N ILE A 573 -23.90 111.85 29.30
CA ILE A 573 -25.00 112.24 30.21
C ILE A 573 -24.44 112.93 31.46
N THR A 574 -23.43 112.35 32.12
CA THR A 574 -22.79 112.97 33.29
C THR A 574 -22.18 114.33 32.96
N LYS A 575 -21.50 114.46 31.81
CA LYS A 575 -21.02 115.76 31.31
C LYS A 575 -22.16 116.76 31.04
N GLY A 576 -23.28 116.29 30.47
CA GLY A 576 -24.48 117.11 30.28
C GLY A 576 -25.09 117.60 31.60
N ASN A 577 -25.18 116.71 32.59
CA ASN A 577 -25.67 117.03 33.94
C ASN A 577 -24.77 118.05 34.65
N MET A 578 -23.44 117.96 34.51
CA MET A 578 -22.53 118.98 35.04
C MET A 578 -22.77 120.37 34.42
N VAL A 579 -23.05 120.44 33.12
CA VAL A 579 -23.39 121.70 32.44
C VAL A 579 -24.75 122.24 32.90
N LEU A 580 -25.76 121.38 33.07
CA LEU A 580 -27.05 121.74 33.67
C LEU A 580 -26.88 122.29 35.10
N GLU A 581 -26.07 121.64 35.93
CA GLU A 581 -25.75 122.12 37.28
C GLU A 581 -25.10 123.51 37.29
N THR A 582 -24.22 123.82 36.33
CA THR A 582 -23.62 125.16 36.22
C THR A 582 -24.65 126.20 35.79
N LEU A 583 -25.49 125.90 34.80
CA LEU A 583 -26.57 126.80 34.34
C LEU A 583 -27.62 127.02 35.44
N GLU A 584 -27.92 125.99 36.24
CA GLU A 584 -28.79 126.13 37.41
C GLU A 584 -28.20 127.04 38.50
N LYS A 585 -26.88 127.01 38.71
CA LYS A 585 -26.19 127.91 39.64
C LYS A 585 -26.24 129.35 39.13
N GLU A 586 -25.93 129.57 37.85
CA GLU A 586 -26.07 130.88 37.19
C GLU A 586 -27.51 131.42 37.27
N MET A 587 -28.54 130.58 37.06
CA MET A 587 -29.94 130.97 37.25
C MET A 587 -30.26 131.38 38.70
N LYS A 588 -29.69 130.68 39.70
CA LYS A 588 -29.89 131.01 41.12
C LYS A 588 -29.21 132.34 41.47
N ASP A 589 -28.02 132.59 40.95
CA ASP A 589 -27.28 133.85 41.15
C ASP A 589 -27.97 135.04 40.47
N LEU A 590 -28.43 134.88 39.23
CA LEU A 590 -29.26 135.87 38.54
C LEU A 590 -30.57 136.13 39.29
N GLN A 591 -31.19 135.10 39.88
CA GLN A 591 -32.40 135.26 40.68
C GLN A 591 -32.14 136.01 41.99
N LEU A 592 -30.96 135.86 42.61
CA LEU A 592 -30.53 136.67 43.75
C LEU A 592 -30.31 138.15 43.35
N ALA A 593 -29.63 138.42 42.24
CA ALA A 593 -29.44 139.78 41.72
C ALA A 593 -30.79 140.49 41.44
N ILE A 594 -31.73 139.79 40.80
CA ILE A 594 -33.11 140.27 40.57
C ILE A 594 -33.84 140.60 41.89
N ASN A 595 -33.53 139.90 42.99
CA ASN A 595 -34.16 140.16 44.29
C ASN A 595 -33.52 141.33 45.04
N GLU A 596 -32.22 141.58 44.87
CA GLU A 596 -31.55 142.78 45.38
C GLU A 596 -32.06 144.06 44.68
N GLU A 597 -32.21 144.04 43.35
CA GLU A 597 -32.79 145.18 42.62
C GLU A 597 -34.23 145.50 43.08
N LYS A 598 -35.05 144.48 43.33
CA LYS A 598 -36.39 144.67 43.95
C LYS A 598 -36.30 145.31 45.34
N ARG A 599 -35.26 145.01 46.13
CA ARG A 599 -35.03 145.62 47.45
C ARG A 599 -34.67 147.09 47.33
N GLN A 600 -33.82 147.46 46.38
CA GLN A 600 -33.43 148.85 46.10
C GLN A 600 -34.65 149.69 45.65
N ILE A 601 -35.48 149.17 44.75
CA ILE A 601 -36.76 149.78 44.36
C ILE A 601 -37.70 149.94 45.57
N GLY A 602 -37.72 148.97 46.48
CA GLY A 602 -38.48 149.03 47.73
C GLY A 602 -38.04 150.14 48.70
N MET A 603 -36.74 150.46 48.73
CA MET A 603 -36.21 151.59 49.52
C MET A 603 -36.63 152.93 48.91
N LYS A 604 -36.40 153.14 47.60
CA LYS A 604 -36.72 154.39 46.89
C LYS A 604 -38.20 154.78 47.00
N LYS A 605 -39.12 153.80 47.02
CA LYS A 605 -40.56 154.05 47.19
C LYS A 605 -40.97 154.63 48.56
N LYS A 606 -40.11 154.58 49.59
CA LYS A 606 -40.41 155.10 50.93
C LYS A 606 -40.04 156.58 51.14
N GLU A 607 -39.23 157.16 50.26
CA GLU A 607 -38.78 158.56 50.38
C GLU A 607 -39.85 159.57 49.90
N VAL A 608 -40.73 159.13 48.97
CA VAL A 608 -41.79 159.91 48.31
C VAL A 608 -42.72 160.73 49.24
N PRO A 609 -43.18 160.24 50.41
CA PRO A 609 -44.13 160.97 51.26
C PRO A 609 -43.57 162.20 51.99
N LEU A 610 -42.25 162.39 52.00
CA LEU A 610 -41.63 163.60 52.56
C LEU A 610 -41.61 164.74 51.54
N MET A 611 -41.31 164.44 50.28
CA MET A 611 -41.27 165.41 49.19
C MET A 611 -42.63 166.11 48.99
N LYS A 612 -43.71 165.33 49.02
CA LYS A 612 -45.10 165.83 48.87
C LYS A 612 -45.61 166.80 49.94
N ARG A 613 -44.92 166.93 51.08
CA ARG A 613 -45.29 167.94 52.10
C ARG A 613 -44.68 169.31 51.80
N LEU A 614 -43.43 169.35 51.32
CA LEU A 614 -42.76 170.60 50.95
C LEU A 614 -43.31 171.18 49.64
N GLU A 615 -43.80 170.33 48.73
CA GLU A 615 -44.56 170.76 47.54
C GLU A 615 -45.82 171.57 47.93
N GLY A 616 -46.51 171.21 49.02
CA GLY A 616 -47.74 171.87 49.45
C GLY A 616 -47.55 173.33 49.84
N GLU A 617 -46.49 173.68 50.57
CA GLU A 617 -46.20 175.07 50.97
C GLU A 617 -45.82 175.94 49.77
N ILE A 618 -45.20 175.35 48.74
CA ILE A 618 -44.88 176.04 47.47
C ILE A 618 -46.16 176.35 46.67
N THR A 619 -47.21 175.50 46.73
CA THR A 619 -48.43 175.75 45.95
C THR A 619 -49.16 177.04 46.32
N MET A 620 -49.05 177.57 47.55
CA MET A 620 -49.64 178.88 47.86
C MET A 620 -48.87 180.04 47.25
N LEU A 621 -47.53 179.98 47.22
CA LEU A 621 -46.69 181.06 46.66
C LEU A 621 -46.62 181.02 45.11
N GLN A 622 -47.01 179.91 44.48
CA GLN A 622 -47.13 179.83 43.02
C GLN A 622 -48.52 180.20 42.48
N ILE A 623 -49.53 180.37 43.35
CA ILE A 623 -50.84 180.94 42.95
C ILE A 623 -50.73 182.43 42.60
N GLU A 624 -49.76 183.16 43.15
CA GLU A 624 -49.52 184.57 42.81
C GLU A 624 -48.73 184.78 41.50
N LEU A 625 -48.19 183.70 40.88
CA LEU A 625 -47.43 183.78 39.62
C LEU A 625 -48.22 183.33 38.38
N SER A 626 -49.38 183.96 38.20
CA SER A 626 -49.90 184.40 36.89
C SER A 626 -50.06 183.36 35.76
N GLU A 627 -50.96 182.40 35.98
CA GLU A 627 -52.12 182.17 35.10
C GLU A 627 -51.88 181.75 33.62
N ALA A 628 -50.65 181.38 33.23
CA ALA A 628 -50.27 181.20 31.83
C ALA A 628 -50.30 179.74 31.30
N LYS A 629 -51.46 179.34 30.76
CA LYS A 629 -51.69 178.31 29.70
C LYS A 629 -51.79 176.83 30.09
N ASP A 630 -52.51 176.09 29.22
CA ASP A 630 -53.18 174.82 29.48
C ASP A 630 -52.71 173.64 28.58
N LYS A 631 -52.56 172.44 29.19
CA LYS A 631 -52.95 171.06 28.74
C LYS A 631 -52.36 170.53 27.38
N THR A 632 -52.21 169.22 27.05
CA THR A 632 -53.03 168.01 27.35
C THR A 632 -52.32 166.63 27.05
N ILE A 633 -52.11 165.76 28.06
CA ILE A 633 -52.40 164.29 28.21
C ILE A 633 -51.95 163.15 27.20
N GLU A 634 -51.15 162.16 27.71
CA GLU A 634 -51.09 160.64 27.68
C GLU A 634 -51.13 159.62 26.44
N ALA A 635 -50.33 158.50 26.55
CA ALA A 635 -50.61 157.01 26.41
C ALA A 635 -50.42 156.02 25.15
N LEU A 636 -49.65 154.90 25.36
CA LEU A 636 -49.86 153.40 25.12
C LEU A 636 -49.67 152.50 23.81
N ASN A 637 -48.72 151.50 23.87
CA ASN A 637 -48.63 149.99 23.60
C ASN A 637 -49.19 149.09 22.40
N ARG A 638 -48.48 147.96 22.02
CA ARG A 638 -48.99 146.66 21.39
C ARG A 638 -47.99 145.43 21.20
N ARG A 639 -48.44 144.20 20.74
CA ARG A 639 -47.71 142.89 20.45
C ARG A 639 -48.48 141.91 19.46
N VAL A 640 -47.85 140.88 18.80
CA VAL A 640 -48.44 139.82 17.86
C VAL A 640 -47.63 138.46 17.76
N ASP A 641 -48.11 137.40 17.04
CA ASP A 641 -47.71 135.94 16.95
C ASP A 641 -47.52 135.32 15.49
N TYR A 642 -47.24 133.97 15.33
CA TYR A 642 -46.80 133.24 14.08
C TYR A 642 -47.67 132.03 13.54
N LYS A 643 -47.25 131.29 12.47
CA LYS A 643 -48.03 130.24 11.70
C LYS A 643 -47.20 129.19 10.87
N GLU A 644 -47.82 128.13 10.31
CA GLU A 644 -47.17 126.90 9.73
C GLU A 644 -47.66 126.35 8.33
N LEU A 645 -47.30 125.10 7.94
CA LEU A 645 -47.08 124.53 6.57
C LEU A 645 -48.09 123.45 6.05
N LYS A 646 -47.81 122.77 4.90
CA LYS A 646 -48.56 121.58 4.41
C LYS A 646 -47.75 120.48 3.65
N GLY A 647 -47.54 119.33 4.32
CA GLY A 647 -47.68 117.96 3.76
C GLY A 647 -46.52 117.31 2.96
N LYS A 648 -46.55 115.99 2.61
CA LYS A 648 -47.33 114.83 3.14
C LYS A 648 -46.82 113.48 2.55
N ASP A 649 -46.66 112.42 3.38
CA ASP A 649 -46.19 111.06 3.01
C ASP A 649 -47.17 109.92 3.44
N PRO A 650 -46.98 108.61 3.09
CA PRO A 650 -47.88 107.50 3.46
C PRO A 650 -47.78 107.05 4.94
N SER A 651 -48.70 106.15 5.37
CA SER A 651 -48.95 105.84 6.79
C SER A 651 -48.26 104.55 7.28
N THR A 652 -47.70 104.59 8.50
CA THR A 652 -47.03 103.46 9.16
C THR A 652 -47.93 102.25 9.39
N VAL A 653 -49.24 102.46 9.57
CA VAL A 653 -50.22 101.41 9.91
C VAL A 653 -50.44 100.41 8.75
N GLU A 654 -50.21 100.83 7.51
CA GLU A 654 -50.39 99.98 6.32
C GLU A 654 -49.17 99.05 6.08
N LEU A 655 -47.98 99.47 6.50
CA LEU A 655 -46.75 98.68 6.43
C LEU A 655 -46.74 97.56 7.48
N VAL A 656 -47.07 97.87 8.74
CA VAL A 656 -47.06 96.88 9.85
C VAL A 656 -47.98 95.69 9.52
N LYS A 657 -49.22 95.96 9.11
CA LYS A 657 -50.17 94.90 8.71
C LYS A 657 -49.73 94.05 7.53
N LYS A 658 -48.81 94.56 6.69
CA LYS A 658 -48.24 93.81 5.57
C LYS A 658 -47.13 92.86 6.03
N ILE A 659 -46.41 93.23 7.08
CA ILE A 659 -45.35 92.42 7.71
C ILE A 659 -45.99 91.27 8.51
N GLU A 660 -46.90 91.60 9.42
CA GLU A 660 -47.64 90.61 10.26
C GLU A 660 -48.28 89.49 9.40
N GLN A 661 -48.88 89.86 8.26
CA GLN A 661 -49.51 88.92 7.33
C GLN A 661 -48.51 87.98 6.62
N LEU A 662 -47.26 88.41 6.44
CA LEU A 662 -46.19 87.59 5.83
C LEU A 662 -45.52 86.69 6.87
N GLU A 663 -45.35 87.15 8.10
CA GLU A 663 -44.79 86.37 9.23
C GLU A 663 -45.66 85.14 9.54
N VAL A 664 -46.99 85.31 9.59
CA VAL A 664 -47.94 84.19 9.77
C VAL A 664 -47.83 83.17 8.62
N ASN A 665 -47.79 83.64 7.37
CA ASN A 665 -47.66 82.77 6.20
C ASN A 665 -46.30 82.02 6.17
N LEU A 666 -45.24 82.61 6.71
CA LEU A 666 -43.93 81.98 6.84
C LEU A 666 -44.00 80.84 7.88
N ALA A 667 -44.53 81.13 9.08
CA ALA A 667 -44.65 80.15 10.15
C ALA A 667 -45.52 78.93 9.78
N ASP A 668 -46.64 79.14 9.07
CA ASP A 668 -47.48 78.06 8.55
C ASP A 668 -46.76 77.23 7.46
N SER A 669 -45.84 77.83 6.71
CA SER A 669 -45.03 77.14 5.69
C SER A 669 -43.90 76.32 6.34
N GLU A 670 -43.19 76.89 7.30
CA GLU A 670 -42.14 76.21 8.08
C GLU A 670 -42.72 75.00 8.82
N ARG A 671 -43.89 75.17 9.45
CA ARG A 671 -44.61 74.06 10.09
C ARG A 671 -44.94 72.93 9.13
N GLN A 672 -45.42 73.24 7.93
CA GLN A 672 -45.71 72.22 6.92
C GLN A 672 -44.44 71.51 6.43
N VAL A 673 -43.29 72.18 6.37
CA VAL A 673 -42.00 71.54 6.06
C VAL A 673 -41.63 70.56 7.17
N LEU A 674 -41.65 70.96 8.45
CA LEU A 674 -41.37 70.04 9.57
C LEU A 674 -42.32 68.83 9.60
N GLU A 675 -43.62 69.02 9.36
CA GLU A 675 -44.59 67.91 9.30
C GLU A 675 -44.29 66.95 8.11
N LYS A 676 -43.72 67.43 7.00
CA LYS A 676 -43.26 66.57 5.89
C LYS A 676 -41.93 65.88 6.18
N GLU A 677 -40.98 66.57 6.79
CA GLU A 677 -39.69 65.99 7.19
C GLU A 677 -39.89 64.85 8.20
N LEU A 678 -40.71 65.06 9.22
CA LEU A 678 -41.06 64.01 10.20
C LEU A 678 -41.73 62.78 9.53
N LEU A 679 -42.57 62.98 8.52
CA LEU A 679 -43.17 61.88 7.75
C LEU A 679 -42.13 61.14 6.90
N VAL A 680 -41.18 61.84 6.27
CA VAL A 680 -40.08 61.21 5.52
C VAL A 680 -39.16 60.43 6.47
N ASP A 681 -38.86 60.97 7.64
CA ASP A 681 -38.05 60.32 8.67
C ASP A 681 -38.76 59.07 9.21
N GLN A 682 -40.08 59.13 9.43
CA GLN A 682 -40.88 57.97 9.86
C GLN A 682 -40.99 56.89 8.76
N VAL A 683 -41.19 57.28 7.50
CA VAL A 683 -41.22 56.33 6.36
C VAL A 683 -39.85 55.67 6.17
N THR A 684 -38.76 56.43 6.16
CA THR A 684 -37.41 55.86 5.96
C THR A 684 -36.99 54.94 7.11
N ARG A 685 -37.32 55.28 8.37
CA ARG A 685 -37.13 54.39 9.54
C ARG A 685 -37.89 53.06 9.44
N LEU A 686 -39.05 53.04 8.77
CA LEU A 686 -39.83 51.81 8.56
C LEU A 686 -39.37 51.04 7.32
N THR A 687 -39.01 51.72 6.23
CA THR A 687 -38.67 51.08 4.95
C THR A 687 -37.25 50.53 4.92
N LYS A 688 -36.25 51.19 5.52
CA LYS A 688 -34.86 50.69 5.56
C LYS A 688 -34.73 49.26 6.12
N PRO A 689 -35.16 48.96 7.36
CA PRO A 689 -34.99 47.63 7.93
C PRO A 689 -35.78 46.56 7.15
N LEU A 690 -36.91 46.91 6.53
CA LEU A 690 -37.65 45.99 5.66
C LEU A 690 -36.90 45.70 4.33
N SER A 691 -36.22 46.69 3.76
CA SER A 691 -35.36 46.51 2.57
C SER A 691 -34.14 45.66 2.90
N GLU A 692 -33.43 46.01 3.97
CA GLU A 692 -32.27 45.28 4.48
C GLU A 692 -32.63 43.83 4.84
N GLN A 693 -33.79 43.60 5.47
CA GLN A 693 -34.30 42.26 5.76
C GLN A 693 -34.67 41.49 4.48
N ALA A 694 -35.25 42.15 3.47
CA ALA A 694 -35.58 41.51 2.19
C ALA A 694 -34.33 41.09 1.39
N GLU A 695 -33.33 41.96 1.32
CA GLU A 695 -32.04 41.68 0.66
C GLU A 695 -31.29 40.55 1.35
N ASN A 696 -31.21 40.58 2.69
CA ASN A 696 -30.63 39.47 3.46
C ASN A 696 -31.40 38.15 3.23
N CYS A 697 -32.73 38.17 3.26
CA CYS A 697 -33.55 36.98 2.96
C CYS A 697 -33.35 36.46 1.53
N GLN A 698 -33.04 37.33 0.56
CA GLN A 698 -32.75 36.95 -0.83
C GLN A 698 -31.34 36.34 -0.95
N GLN A 699 -30.35 36.91 -0.25
CA GLN A 699 -28.99 36.38 -0.16
C GLN A 699 -28.96 35.00 0.53
N ASP A 700 -29.72 34.84 1.62
CA ASP A 700 -29.90 33.57 2.33
C ASP A 700 -30.55 32.51 1.44
N ARG A 701 -31.64 32.86 0.74
CA ARG A 701 -32.31 31.98 -0.24
C ARG A 701 -31.36 31.53 -1.35
N LEU A 702 -30.50 32.42 -1.86
CA LEU A 702 -29.48 32.08 -2.86
C LEU A 702 -28.40 31.15 -2.28
N SER A 703 -27.97 31.37 -1.03
CA SER A 703 -27.01 30.49 -0.36
C SER A 703 -27.60 29.09 -0.10
N LEU A 704 -28.88 29.03 0.29
CA LEU A 704 -29.62 27.80 0.52
C LEU A 704 -29.82 27.03 -0.78
N ALA A 705 -30.17 27.71 -1.88
CA ALA A 705 -30.34 27.09 -3.19
C ALA A 705 -29.03 26.50 -3.74
N LYS A 706 -27.88 27.18 -3.53
CA LYS A 706 -26.56 26.63 -3.87
C LYS A 706 -26.25 25.37 -3.08
N LYS A 707 -26.36 25.43 -1.74
CA LYS A 707 -26.17 24.27 -0.84
C LYS A 707 -27.11 23.10 -1.18
N LEU A 708 -28.36 23.38 -1.54
CA LEU A 708 -29.34 22.35 -1.94
C LEU A 708 -28.91 21.65 -3.25
N ASN A 709 -28.39 22.40 -4.22
CA ASN A 709 -27.89 21.85 -5.48
C ASN A 709 -26.58 21.07 -5.29
N GLU A 710 -25.67 21.55 -4.44
CA GLU A 710 -24.43 20.85 -4.04
C GLU A 710 -24.75 19.52 -3.34
N LEU A 711 -25.67 19.53 -2.37
CA LEU A 711 -26.16 18.31 -1.71
C LEU A 711 -26.85 17.36 -2.70
N ARG A 712 -27.65 17.88 -3.64
CA ARG A 712 -28.29 17.07 -4.69
C ARG A 712 -27.27 16.42 -5.62
N ALA A 713 -26.21 17.13 -6.01
CA ALA A 713 -25.11 16.58 -6.79
C ALA A 713 -24.37 15.49 -6.00
N HIS A 714 -24.04 15.71 -4.73
CA HIS A 714 -23.44 14.69 -3.87
C HIS A 714 -24.33 13.45 -3.67
N ILE A 715 -25.65 13.62 -3.55
CA ILE A 715 -26.61 12.49 -3.48
C ILE A 715 -26.59 11.69 -4.79
N ILE A 716 -26.54 12.36 -5.95
CA ILE A 716 -26.44 11.69 -7.25
C ILE A 716 -25.10 10.93 -7.38
N ASP A 717 -23.97 11.55 -7.03
CA ASP A 717 -22.65 10.91 -7.07
C ASP A 717 -22.53 9.72 -6.10
N THR A 718 -23.07 9.85 -4.90
CA THR A 718 -23.08 8.75 -3.91
C THR A 718 -23.99 7.61 -4.37
N ASN A 719 -25.14 7.90 -4.98
CA ASN A 719 -26.00 6.89 -5.61
C ASN A 719 -25.31 6.19 -6.78
N HIS A 720 -24.61 6.90 -7.67
CA HIS A 720 -23.84 6.27 -8.75
C HIS A 720 -22.73 5.35 -8.22
N ARG A 721 -22.00 5.77 -7.18
CA ARG A 721 -20.99 4.93 -6.51
C ARG A 721 -21.62 3.71 -5.83
N LEU A 722 -22.78 3.88 -5.18
CA LEU A 722 -23.52 2.79 -4.55
C LEU A 722 -24.06 1.80 -5.58
N MET A 723 -24.56 2.27 -6.73
CA MET A 723 -24.96 1.41 -7.86
C MET A 723 -23.76 0.64 -8.43
N ALA A 724 -22.60 1.27 -8.59
CA ALA A 724 -21.38 0.59 -9.05
C ALA A 724 -20.93 -0.50 -8.06
N VAL A 725 -20.84 -0.18 -6.76
CA VAL A 725 -20.50 -1.16 -5.72
C VAL A 725 -21.55 -2.26 -5.58
N SER A 726 -22.84 -1.95 -5.78
CA SER A 726 -23.93 -2.93 -5.78
C SER A 726 -23.85 -3.88 -6.99
N ALA A 727 -23.50 -3.36 -8.18
CA ALA A 727 -23.26 -4.17 -9.37
C ALA A 727 -22.02 -5.06 -9.21
N GLU A 728 -20.90 -4.51 -8.71
CA GLU A 728 -19.71 -5.30 -8.37
C GLU A 728 -20.03 -6.41 -7.36
N LEU A 729 -20.73 -6.07 -6.27
CA LEU A 729 -21.14 -7.04 -5.25
C LEU A 729 -22.04 -8.13 -5.86
N SER A 730 -23.00 -7.75 -6.70
CA SER A 730 -23.90 -8.70 -7.40
C SER A 730 -23.10 -9.64 -8.31
N MET A 731 -22.11 -9.14 -9.05
CA MET A 731 -21.23 -9.97 -9.87
C MET A 731 -20.36 -10.91 -9.01
N LYS A 732 -19.83 -10.43 -7.87
CA LYS A 732 -19.06 -11.29 -6.95
C LYS A 732 -19.95 -12.34 -6.28
N GLN A 733 -21.19 -12.02 -5.94
CA GLN A 733 -22.18 -12.97 -5.42
C GLN A 733 -22.55 -14.02 -6.46
N ALA A 734 -22.79 -13.64 -7.72
CA ALA A 734 -23.06 -14.59 -8.81
C ALA A 734 -21.89 -15.57 -9.02
N VAL A 735 -20.65 -15.08 -9.04
CA VAL A 735 -19.44 -15.92 -9.16
C VAL A 735 -19.23 -16.80 -7.91
N ALA A 736 -19.54 -16.30 -6.71
CA ALA A 736 -19.47 -17.12 -5.50
C ALA A 736 -20.51 -18.25 -5.51
N LEU A 737 -21.72 -17.98 -6.02
CA LEU A 737 -22.79 -18.98 -6.16
C LEU A 737 -22.46 -20.02 -7.25
N SER A 738 -21.90 -19.62 -8.40
CA SER A 738 -21.49 -20.58 -9.43
C SER A 738 -20.37 -21.49 -8.94
N LEU A 739 -19.36 -20.95 -8.27
CA LEU A 739 -18.28 -21.75 -7.66
C LEU A 739 -18.81 -22.65 -6.52
N GLN A 740 -19.78 -22.19 -5.73
CA GLN A 740 -20.43 -23.05 -4.72
C GLN A 740 -21.26 -24.17 -5.35
N GLN A 741 -21.88 -23.94 -6.52
CA GLN A 741 -22.56 -24.98 -7.28
C GLN A 741 -21.54 -25.98 -7.88
N GLU A 742 -20.46 -25.51 -8.51
CA GLU A 742 -19.38 -26.37 -9.01
C GLU A 742 -18.80 -27.26 -7.89
N ILE A 743 -18.56 -26.69 -6.70
CA ILE A 743 -18.12 -27.45 -5.52
C ILE A 743 -19.13 -28.54 -5.16
N LYS A 744 -20.42 -28.22 -5.05
CA LYS A 744 -21.48 -29.20 -4.73
C LYS A 744 -21.64 -30.28 -5.80
N GLU A 745 -21.49 -29.92 -7.07
CA GLU A 745 -21.50 -30.88 -8.18
C GLU A 745 -20.27 -31.81 -8.14
N LYS A 746 -19.11 -31.31 -7.69
CA LYS A 746 -17.90 -32.12 -7.48
C LYS A 746 -17.95 -32.97 -6.22
N GLU A 747 -18.51 -32.46 -5.12
CA GLU A 747 -18.83 -33.23 -3.91
C GLU A 747 -19.79 -34.37 -4.26
N HIS A 748 -20.89 -34.10 -4.96
CA HIS A 748 -21.85 -35.13 -5.37
C HIS A 748 -21.28 -36.13 -6.39
N GLN A 749 -20.35 -35.70 -7.26
CA GLN A 749 -19.57 -36.60 -8.10
C GLN A 749 -18.65 -37.51 -7.25
N MET A 750 -17.96 -36.96 -6.24
CA MET A 750 -17.11 -37.72 -5.33
C MET A 750 -17.91 -38.72 -4.46
N ASP A 751 -19.04 -38.30 -3.87
CA ASP A 751 -19.94 -39.17 -3.12
C ASP A 751 -20.42 -40.34 -3.98
N ARG A 752 -20.80 -40.07 -5.23
CA ARG A 752 -21.21 -41.09 -6.19
C ARG A 752 -20.05 -42.03 -6.56
N CYS A 753 -18.86 -41.49 -6.82
CA CYS A 753 -17.64 -42.28 -7.06
C CYS A 753 -17.34 -43.22 -5.87
N GLN A 754 -17.49 -42.72 -4.65
CA GLN A 754 -17.26 -43.48 -3.42
C GLN A 754 -18.34 -44.55 -3.20
N GLN A 755 -19.63 -44.22 -3.36
CA GLN A 755 -20.72 -45.21 -3.28
C GLN A 755 -20.58 -46.31 -4.32
N GLN A 756 -20.14 -45.98 -5.54
CA GLN A 756 -19.85 -46.99 -6.57
C GLN A 756 -18.66 -47.86 -6.17
N LEU A 757 -17.59 -47.28 -5.62
CA LEU A 757 -16.42 -48.02 -5.11
C LEU A 757 -16.78 -48.96 -3.94
N GLU A 758 -17.60 -48.50 -2.99
CA GLU A 758 -18.11 -49.29 -1.86
C GLU A 758 -19.01 -50.45 -2.32
N GLN A 759 -19.71 -50.29 -3.45
CA GLN A 759 -20.48 -51.35 -4.13
C GLN A 759 -19.61 -52.26 -5.03
N GLY A 760 -18.29 -52.06 -5.07
CA GLY A 760 -17.37 -52.81 -5.93
C GLY A 760 -17.46 -52.48 -7.42
N LEU A 761 -18.13 -51.38 -7.77
CA LEU A 761 -18.26 -50.87 -9.13
C LEU A 761 -17.17 -49.83 -9.44
N PRO A 762 -16.84 -49.60 -10.72
CA PRO A 762 -15.88 -48.55 -11.10
C PRO A 762 -16.36 -47.15 -10.68
N PRO A 763 -15.48 -46.27 -10.13
CA PRO A 763 -15.90 -44.96 -9.62
C PRO A 763 -16.45 -44.02 -10.70
N CYS A 764 -15.85 -44.03 -11.90
CA CYS A 764 -16.27 -43.23 -13.05
C CYS A 764 -16.53 -44.11 -14.28
N PRO A 765 -17.45 -43.74 -15.19
CA PRO A 765 -17.64 -44.44 -16.46
C PRO A 765 -16.39 -44.36 -17.36
N GLU A 766 -15.61 -43.28 -17.26
CA GLU A 766 -14.33 -43.12 -17.94
C GLU A 766 -13.29 -44.15 -17.46
N ILE A 767 -13.17 -44.33 -16.15
CA ILE A 767 -12.30 -45.34 -15.52
C ILE A 767 -12.80 -46.75 -15.88
N GLU A 768 -14.12 -46.97 -15.96
CA GLU A 768 -14.67 -48.22 -16.47
C GLU A 768 -14.30 -48.44 -17.94
N GLU A 769 -14.35 -47.41 -18.79
CA GLU A 769 -13.93 -47.51 -20.18
C GLU A 769 -12.44 -47.82 -20.31
N GLU A 770 -11.58 -47.21 -19.51
CA GLU A 770 -10.15 -47.52 -19.48
C GLU A 770 -9.88 -48.94 -18.97
N TRP A 771 -10.59 -49.39 -17.93
CA TRP A 771 -10.55 -50.77 -17.48
C TRP A 771 -11.02 -51.74 -18.58
N ARG A 772 -12.10 -51.42 -19.30
CA ARG A 772 -12.60 -52.16 -20.47
C ARG A 772 -11.59 -52.13 -21.63
N ARG A 773 -10.86 -51.04 -21.86
CA ARG A 773 -9.75 -50.95 -22.84
C ARG A 773 -8.62 -51.90 -22.43
N MET A 774 -8.14 -51.81 -21.19
CA MET A 774 -7.11 -52.69 -20.62
C MET A 774 -7.51 -54.17 -20.65
N LEU A 775 -8.77 -54.51 -20.37
CA LEU A 775 -9.28 -55.88 -20.47
C LEU A 775 -9.35 -56.38 -21.92
N ARG A 776 -9.76 -55.53 -22.87
CA ARG A 776 -9.74 -55.85 -24.31
C ARG A 776 -8.32 -56.07 -24.81
N ASP A 777 -7.36 -55.27 -24.37
CA ASP A 777 -5.96 -55.39 -24.80
C ASP A 777 -5.25 -56.57 -24.11
N LYS A 778 -5.57 -56.87 -22.85
CA LYS A 778 -5.12 -58.11 -22.20
C LYS A 778 -5.66 -59.35 -22.91
N LYS A 779 -6.95 -59.36 -23.28
CA LYS A 779 -7.57 -60.43 -24.10
C LYS A 779 -7.05 -60.47 -25.54
N ARG A 780 -6.61 -59.34 -26.11
CA ARG A 780 -5.90 -59.30 -27.40
C ARG A 780 -4.54 -59.98 -27.25
N ARG A 781 -3.64 -59.44 -26.43
CA ARG A 781 -2.30 -60.00 -26.17
C ARG A 781 -2.32 -61.48 -25.78
N GLN A 782 -3.34 -61.93 -25.04
CA GLN A 782 -3.52 -63.34 -24.71
C GLN A 782 -3.92 -64.19 -25.92
N ARG A 783 -4.90 -63.77 -26.74
CA ARG A 783 -5.21 -64.46 -28.01
C ARG A 783 -4.04 -64.43 -28.98
N ASP A 784 -3.36 -63.29 -29.13
CA ASP A 784 -2.19 -63.16 -30.00
C ASP A 784 -1.05 -64.11 -29.57
N LYS A 785 -1.01 -64.52 -28.29
CA LYS A 785 -0.09 -65.52 -27.73
C LYS A 785 -0.62 -66.95 -27.94
N GLU A 786 -1.87 -67.22 -27.61
CA GLU A 786 -2.54 -68.52 -27.80
C GLU A 786 -2.61 -68.92 -29.29
N GLU A 787 -2.70 -67.96 -30.20
CA GLU A 787 -2.68 -68.14 -31.65
C GLU A 787 -1.28 -68.43 -32.18
N ARG A 788 -0.25 -67.74 -31.67
CA ARG A 788 1.17 -68.10 -31.91
C ARG A 788 1.50 -69.50 -31.38
N GLU A 789 1.01 -69.85 -30.19
CA GLU A 789 1.18 -71.19 -29.61
C GLU A 789 0.34 -72.28 -30.30
N ARG A 790 -0.70 -71.91 -31.06
CA ARG A 790 -1.50 -72.85 -31.87
C ARG A 790 -0.89 -73.06 -33.25
N LEU A 791 -0.48 -71.98 -33.93
CA LEU A 791 0.24 -72.06 -35.21
C LEU A 791 1.50 -72.93 -35.06
N ALA A 792 2.29 -72.71 -34.01
CA ALA A 792 3.46 -73.52 -33.66
C ALA A 792 3.16 -75.00 -33.30
N ARG A 793 1.89 -75.44 -33.26
CA ARG A 793 1.47 -76.85 -33.11
C ARG A 793 0.72 -77.37 -34.34
N GLU A 794 0.01 -76.51 -35.06
CA GLU A 794 -0.67 -76.87 -36.31
C GLU A 794 0.33 -77.06 -37.46
N ASP A 795 1.44 -76.30 -37.46
CA ASP A 795 2.60 -76.49 -38.35
C ASP A 795 3.32 -77.84 -38.13
N GLU A 796 3.19 -78.46 -36.96
CA GLU A 796 3.74 -79.81 -36.67
C GLU A 796 2.83 -80.96 -37.15
N TRP A 797 1.56 -80.71 -37.51
CA TRP A 797 0.57 -81.80 -37.72
C TRP A 797 -0.29 -81.74 -38.99
N ASN A 798 -0.45 -80.59 -39.66
CA ASN A 798 -1.43 -80.45 -40.76
C ASN A 798 -0.86 -80.63 -42.20
N GLN A 799 -0.18 -81.74 -42.48
CA GLN A 799 0.14 -82.15 -43.87
C GLN A 799 -1.01 -82.88 -44.59
N LEU A 800 -2.19 -82.25 -44.71
CA LEU A 800 -3.29 -82.78 -45.55
C LEU A 800 -3.99 -81.67 -46.35
N SER A 801 -3.79 -81.69 -47.67
CA SER A 801 -4.33 -80.71 -48.62
C SER A 801 -5.85 -80.81 -48.82
N ARG A 802 -6.54 -79.67 -48.87
CA ARG A 802 -7.91 -79.59 -49.40
C ARG A 802 -7.91 -79.53 -50.94
N PRO A 803 -8.85 -80.16 -51.66
CA PRO A 803 -8.93 -80.08 -53.12
C PRO A 803 -9.25 -78.65 -53.61
N ASN A 804 -8.52 -78.17 -54.61
CA ASN A 804 -8.49 -76.75 -54.98
C ASN A 804 -9.02 -76.44 -56.41
N ALA A 805 -9.66 -77.40 -57.09
CA ALA A 805 -9.94 -77.32 -58.54
C ALA A 805 -11.33 -77.83 -58.96
N TYR A 806 -11.78 -77.41 -60.15
CA TYR A 806 -13.03 -77.79 -60.82
C TYR A 806 -12.80 -78.12 -62.31
N ILE A 807 -13.74 -78.82 -62.95
CA ILE A 807 -13.67 -79.29 -64.34
C ILE A 807 -14.82 -78.67 -65.15
N PRO A 808 -14.55 -77.70 -66.06
CA PRO A 808 -15.57 -77.14 -66.97
C PRO A 808 -16.08 -78.15 -68.00
N GLN A 809 -17.33 -78.02 -68.43
CA GLN A 809 -18.03 -79.02 -69.28
C GLN A 809 -17.93 -78.80 -70.80
N ASN A 810 -17.29 -77.72 -71.28
CA ASN A 810 -17.27 -77.35 -72.71
C ASN A 810 -15.88 -77.45 -73.39
N ASP A 811 -14.85 -77.97 -72.71
CA ASP A 811 -13.53 -78.28 -73.31
C ASP A 811 -13.40 -79.80 -73.54
N SER A 812 -12.89 -80.24 -74.70
CA SER A 812 -12.92 -81.66 -75.13
C SER A 812 -12.00 -82.64 -74.37
N LEU A 813 -11.30 -82.21 -73.31
CA LEU A 813 -10.51 -83.08 -72.43
C LEU A 813 -10.58 -82.62 -70.95
N PRO A 814 -10.74 -83.54 -69.97
CA PRO A 814 -11.00 -83.18 -68.58
C PRO A 814 -9.72 -82.84 -67.80
N VAL A 815 -9.35 -81.56 -67.76
CA VAL A 815 -8.23 -81.05 -66.94
C VAL A 815 -8.78 -80.17 -65.80
N PRO A 816 -8.54 -80.53 -64.52
CA PRO A 816 -8.95 -79.69 -63.39
C PRO A 816 -8.21 -78.34 -63.39
N LYS A 817 -8.97 -77.24 -63.38
CA LYS A 817 -8.44 -75.87 -63.29
C LYS A 817 -8.59 -75.37 -61.84
N PRO A 818 -7.54 -74.81 -61.20
CA PRO A 818 -7.62 -74.33 -59.82
C PRO A 818 -8.49 -73.07 -59.71
N TYR A 819 -9.12 -72.86 -58.55
CA TYR A 819 -9.80 -71.60 -58.25
C TYR A 819 -8.76 -70.49 -58.01
N GLY A 820 -8.87 -69.40 -58.77
CA GLY A 820 -8.09 -68.18 -58.54
C GLY A 820 -8.56 -67.41 -57.30
N ALA A 821 -7.94 -66.25 -57.04
CA ALA A 821 -8.16 -65.43 -55.84
C ALA A 821 -9.62 -64.92 -55.62
N GLN A 822 -10.52 -65.10 -56.59
CA GLN A 822 -11.96 -64.91 -56.46
C GLN A 822 -12.70 -66.24 -56.74
N ALA A 823 -12.61 -67.17 -55.80
CA ALA A 823 -13.45 -68.37 -55.83
C ALA A 823 -14.93 -67.98 -55.67
N PRO A 824 -15.87 -68.66 -56.35
CA PRO A 824 -17.30 -68.35 -56.26
C PRO A 824 -17.84 -68.68 -54.85
N PHE A 825 -17.90 -67.66 -54.01
CA PHE A 825 -18.41 -67.77 -52.64
C PHE A 825 -19.90 -68.13 -52.67
N LYS A 826 -20.23 -69.38 -52.32
CA LYS A 826 -21.61 -69.77 -52.02
C LYS A 826 -22.06 -68.98 -50.79
N PRO A 827 -23.09 -68.11 -50.89
CA PRO A 827 -23.50 -67.30 -49.75
C PRO A 827 -23.90 -68.20 -48.58
N SER A 828 -23.23 -68.02 -47.44
CA SER A 828 -23.73 -68.52 -46.16
C SER A 828 -25.11 -67.92 -45.93
N GLN A 829 -26.09 -68.75 -45.53
CA GLN A 829 -27.41 -68.24 -45.16
C GLN A 829 -27.26 -67.13 -44.11
N PRO A 830 -27.96 -65.99 -44.26
CA PRO A 830 -27.76 -64.85 -43.36
C PRO A 830 -28.15 -65.24 -41.94
N GLY A 831 -27.14 -65.30 -41.06
CA GLY A 831 -27.37 -65.48 -39.63
C GLY A 831 -28.24 -64.35 -39.09
N ALA A 832 -29.24 -64.69 -38.28
CA ALA A 832 -30.40 -63.85 -37.94
C ALA A 832 -30.10 -62.55 -37.14
N ASN A 833 -28.84 -62.11 -37.07
CA ASN A 833 -28.38 -60.92 -36.35
C ASN A 833 -27.59 -59.91 -37.20
N MET A 834 -27.51 -60.06 -38.53
CA MET A 834 -27.00 -58.99 -39.40
C MET A 834 -28.00 -57.82 -39.48
N ARG A 835 -27.87 -56.86 -38.57
CA ARG A 835 -28.59 -55.59 -38.64
C ARG A 835 -28.16 -54.81 -39.89
N HIS A 836 -29.09 -54.51 -40.79
CA HIS A 836 -28.82 -53.68 -41.95
C HIS A 836 -28.49 -52.25 -41.50
N ILE A 837 -27.29 -51.75 -41.86
CA ILE A 837 -26.94 -50.34 -41.70
C ILE A 837 -27.73 -49.57 -42.77
N ARG A 838 -28.81 -48.89 -42.38
CA ARG A 838 -29.43 -47.87 -43.24
C ARG A 838 -28.42 -46.75 -43.45
N LYS A 839 -28.16 -46.38 -44.72
CA LYS A 839 -27.50 -45.10 -45.01
C LYS A 839 -28.38 -43.96 -44.49
N PRO A 840 -27.83 -42.90 -43.87
CA PRO A 840 -28.61 -41.73 -43.52
C PRO A 840 -29.22 -41.10 -44.78
N THR A 841 -30.51 -40.78 -44.72
CA THR A 841 -31.12 -39.86 -45.69
C THR A 841 -30.70 -38.45 -45.29
N LEU A 842 -30.11 -37.70 -46.21
CA LEU A 842 -29.91 -36.26 -46.01
C LEU A 842 -31.24 -35.57 -46.20
N GLU A 843 -31.70 -34.82 -45.20
CA GLU A 843 -32.83 -33.91 -45.37
C GLU A 843 -32.39 -32.72 -46.24
N PRO A 844 -33.21 -32.29 -47.23
CA PRO A 844 -32.92 -31.09 -47.98
C PRO A 844 -33.11 -29.86 -47.08
N VAL A 845 -32.09 -29.00 -47.02
CA VAL A 845 -32.20 -27.71 -46.36
C VAL A 845 -33.06 -26.79 -47.21
N GLU A 846 -34.21 -26.36 -46.69
CA GLU A 846 -34.97 -25.22 -47.23
C GLU A 846 -34.20 -23.92 -46.93
N MET A 847 -34.28 -22.92 -47.82
CA MET A 847 -33.59 -21.63 -47.71
C MET A 847 -34.39 -20.60 -46.89
#